data_AF-A0A1P8AMP1-F1
#
_entry.id   AF-A0A1P8AMP1-F1
#
_cell.length_a   1.000
_cell.length_b   1.000
_cell.length_c   1.000
_cell.angle_alpha   90.00
_cell.angle_beta   90.00
_cell.angle_gamma   90.00
#
_symmetry.space_group_name_H-M   'P 1'
#
loop_
_entity.id
_entity.type
_entity.pdbx_description
1 polymer ?
#
loop_
_entity_poly.entity_id
_entity_poly.type
_entity_poly.pdbx_seq_one_letter_code
_entity_poly.pdbx_strand_id
1 'polypeptide(L)'
;MDSEVIKLISQIVKSKDTSSNPDSRMRSLISLFSQLISLINSMDLDSQPEPEPESGIIFFIYQLISFGRSLSGSKPERQIILLVTEMISLISSTDPKQEPEPEVMSLTSKTLSSLYSLDPYSELQLLIAKTFSFVELMDSDSDPEADAERESERLISLCPQFEVELVQGKFRVAGKFEWRRREKGKCNPGNRKVLRLRKGAEITHFFCRNCIGEEHDVCDKAPLEVKHPLHPRHSLQLVLWWVSNFQKRKCYCCDEELLWIFYFCSACDCGMNIACVEKKPLLSIDHPEWHEHILSLFPRQAPLPCSVCALPHSRSTFYICSPCQFIVHQSCINLPSVIRISRHLHRISFIRSFDQGDWSCGVCRRKIYNDYGGYSCINDDCSYAAHSTCATQSNVWDGNELKGKPEEIDGEGVEPYVSKGNGIIQHFSHQQHYLSLDENTGRDNNENKLCQACITPIYSGKFYSCMKCNFILHEECANFSRKIHHPIHPHMLTLMTPTTDRINIENSCSACPWLCTTGFFYECDREGCRFILHVQCSKISEPLVHESHMHPLFLTSRPGERKHCDVCKKPRDTSTSETFNCNECVFSLCFKCAAIPYKVRYKHDKHMLTLSYGNETSMLTHWCEVCEGKINPKYRFYRCDEYCCVTLHMECLLGLDLYMTPGLSLFHSGATDIDVLPNNRMSRPICKTCNKRCPFKVVFQCSGFKFCSRFCLLRGIWTGLTKIA
;
A
#
# COMPACT_ATOMS: atom_id res chain seq x y z
N MET A 1 -12.44 29.56 -14.29
CA MET A 1 -11.21 29.10 -14.97
C MET A 1 -10.19 28.55 -13.95
N ASP A 2 -8.90 28.93 -13.93
CA ASP A 2 -7.85 28.29 -13.08
C ASP A 2 -8.27 27.85 -11.66
N SER A 3 -8.70 28.78 -10.81
CA SER A 3 -9.07 28.51 -9.40
C SER A 3 -10.24 27.55 -9.25
N GLU A 4 -11.03 27.39 -10.30
CA GLU A 4 -12.25 26.58 -10.38
C GLU A 4 -11.93 25.19 -10.94
N VAL A 5 -11.05 25.12 -11.94
CA VAL A 5 -10.38 23.88 -12.38
C VAL A 5 -9.62 23.23 -11.22
N ILE A 6 -8.85 24.02 -10.47
CA ILE A 6 -8.17 23.61 -9.24
C ILE A 6 -9.18 23.06 -8.22
N LYS A 7 -10.24 23.82 -7.91
CA LYS A 7 -11.26 23.43 -6.93
C LYS A 7 -11.94 22.11 -7.32
N LEU A 8 -12.28 21.93 -8.59
CA LEU A 8 -12.93 20.71 -9.08
C LEU A 8 -12.01 19.49 -8.97
N ILE A 9 -10.73 19.60 -9.37
CA ILE A 9 -9.79 18.47 -9.22
C ILE A 9 -9.45 18.21 -7.75
N SER A 10 -9.37 19.25 -6.91
CA SER A 10 -9.30 19.16 -5.45
C SER A 10 -10.44 18.31 -4.88
N GLN A 11 -11.69 18.67 -5.22
CA GLN A 11 -12.88 17.93 -4.76
C GLN A 11 -12.91 16.48 -5.28
N ILE A 12 -12.45 16.24 -6.52
CA ILE A 12 -12.27 14.89 -7.08
C ILE A 12 -11.25 14.09 -6.26
N VAL A 13 -10.11 14.68 -5.87
CA VAL A 13 -9.07 14.02 -5.04
C VAL A 13 -9.57 13.76 -3.62
N LYS A 14 -10.14 14.78 -2.94
CA LYS A 14 -10.67 14.71 -1.56
C LYS A 14 -11.89 13.79 -1.41
N SER A 15 -12.62 13.48 -2.49
CA SER A 15 -13.74 12.51 -2.49
C SER A 15 -13.37 11.09 -2.01
N LYS A 16 -12.07 10.78 -1.87
CA LYS A 16 -11.57 9.44 -1.56
C LYS A 16 -11.99 8.86 -0.22
N ASP A 17 -12.32 9.67 0.79
CA ASP A 17 -12.33 9.21 2.19
C ASP A 17 -13.61 9.50 3.01
N THR A 18 -14.60 10.24 2.50
CA THR A 18 -15.62 10.89 3.34
C THR A 18 -17.06 10.34 3.28
N SER A 19 -17.35 9.20 2.61
CA SER A 19 -18.71 8.64 2.61
C SER A 19 -18.78 7.10 2.59
N SER A 20 -19.81 6.58 3.25
CA SER A 20 -20.09 5.14 3.42
C SER A 20 -21.01 4.54 2.35
N ASN A 21 -21.51 5.36 1.42
CA ASN A 21 -22.33 4.92 0.28
C ASN A 21 -21.54 5.16 -1.04
N PRO A 22 -21.22 4.12 -1.82
CA PRO A 22 -20.44 4.28 -3.05
C PRO A 22 -21.14 5.08 -4.15
N ASP A 23 -22.47 5.02 -4.23
CA ASP A 23 -23.22 5.52 -5.38
C ASP A 23 -23.52 7.02 -5.24
N SER A 24 -23.67 7.53 -4.01
CA SER A 24 -23.70 8.98 -3.77
C SER A 24 -22.33 9.61 -4.04
N ARG A 25 -21.24 8.93 -3.65
CA ARG A 25 -19.86 9.33 -3.98
C ARG A 25 -19.62 9.34 -5.49
N MET A 26 -20.12 8.35 -6.23
CA MET A 26 -19.91 8.28 -7.67
C MET A 26 -20.69 9.37 -8.41
N ARG A 27 -21.96 9.63 -8.06
CA ARG A 27 -22.72 10.76 -8.62
C ARG A 27 -22.02 12.11 -8.36
N SER A 28 -21.47 12.30 -7.16
CA SER A 28 -20.65 13.48 -6.84
C SER A 28 -19.40 13.56 -7.73
N LEU A 29 -18.65 12.46 -7.89
CA LEU A 29 -17.47 12.41 -8.75
C LEU A 29 -17.78 12.71 -10.22
N ILE A 30 -18.81 12.08 -10.79
CA ILE A 30 -19.22 12.33 -12.18
C ILE A 30 -19.63 13.79 -12.35
N SER A 31 -20.45 14.34 -11.45
CA SER A 31 -20.83 15.76 -11.50
C SER A 31 -19.61 16.70 -11.47
N LEU A 32 -18.59 16.40 -10.66
CA LEU A 32 -17.34 17.18 -10.62
C LEU A 32 -16.51 17.01 -11.90
N PHE A 33 -16.44 15.80 -12.47
CA PHE A 33 -15.77 15.58 -13.76
C PHE A 33 -16.51 16.27 -14.92
N SER A 34 -17.84 16.23 -15.01
CA SER A 34 -18.63 16.94 -16.03
C SER A 34 -18.42 18.45 -15.93
N GLN A 35 -18.40 19.01 -14.72
CA GLN A 35 -18.07 20.42 -14.49
C GLN A 35 -16.64 20.75 -14.95
N LEU A 36 -15.65 19.91 -14.60
CA LEU A 36 -14.26 20.10 -14.98
C LEU A 36 -14.05 20.02 -16.50
N ILE A 37 -14.71 19.05 -17.15
CA ILE A 37 -14.64 18.84 -18.59
C ILE A 37 -15.30 19.98 -19.36
N SER A 38 -16.51 20.38 -18.97
CA SER A 38 -17.20 21.53 -19.56
C SER A 38 -16.37 22.82 -19.42
N LEU A 39 -15.76 23.01 -18.24
CA LEU A 39 -14.90 24.15 -17.95
C LEU A 39 -13.58 24.14 -18.76
N ILE A 40 -13.02 22.98 -19.10
CA ILE A 40 -11.84 22.85 -19.98
C ILE A 40 -12.24 23.02 -21.45
N ASN A 41 -13.33 22.41 -21.90
CA ASN A 41 -13.80 22.50 -23.29
C ASN A 41 -14.23 23.93 -23.67
N SER A 42 -14.78 24.70 -22.72
CA SER A 42 -15.15 26.11 -22.94
C SER A 42 -13.97 27.08 -23.05
N MET A 43 -12.73 26.60 -22.94
CA MET A 43 -11.51 27.43 -23.01
C MET A 43 -10.98 27.65 -24.43
N ASP A 44 -11.41 26.84 -25.40
CA ASP A 44 -10.87 26.79 -26.78
C ASP A 44 -9.33 26.84 -26.82
N LEU A 45 -8.69 25.86 -26.17
CA LEU A 45 -7.23 25.69 -26.14
C LEU A 45 -6.60 25.33 -27.51
N ASP A 46 -7.36 25.47 -28.60
CA ASP A 46 -7.02 25.04 -29.95
C ASP A 46 -6.89 26.22 -30.90
N SER A 47 -7.66 27.31 -30.68
CA SER A 47 -7.47 28.60 -31.36
C SER A 47 -6.52 29.54 -30.61
N GLN A 48 -6.31 29.32 -29.31
CA GLN A 48 -5.38 30.09 -28.48
C GLN A 48 -3.91 29.75 -28.80
N PRO A 49 -2.96 30.71 -28.74
CA PRO A 49 -1.54 30.40 -28.72
C PRO A 49 -1.19 29.55 -27.49
N GLU A 50 -0.05 28.84 -27.52
CA GLU A 50 0.40 28.06 -26.35
C GLU A 50 0.43 28.97 -25.11
N PRO A 51 -0.39 28.68 -24.08
CA PRO A 51 -0.48 29.53 -22.91
C PRO A 51 0.87 29.50 -22.21
N GLU A 52 1.38 30.66 -21.79
CA GLU A 52 2.72 30.75 -21.20
C GLU A 52 2.85 29.81 -19.98
N PRO A 53 4.07 29.38 -19.60
CA PRO A 53 4.35 28.66 -18.34
C PRO A 53 3.82 29.36 -17.08
N GLU A 54 3.35 30.60 -17.21
CA GLU A 54 2.71 31.42 -16.19
C GLU A 54 1.17 31.20 -16.08
N SER A 55 0.57 30.34 -16.91
CA SER A 55 -0.89 30.11 -16.99
C SER A 55 -1.44 29.03 -16.03
N GLY A 56 -1.30 29.24 -14.73
CA GLY A 56 -1.92 28.44 -13.65
C GLY A 56 -1.85 26.90 -13.75
N ILE A 57 -3.00 26.23 -13.80
CA ILE A 57 -3.15 24.77 -14.04
C ILE A 57 -3.44 24.49 -15.52
N ILE A 58 -4.00 25.49 -16.21
CA ILE A 58 -4.31 25.48 -17.64
C ILE A 58 -3.07 25.10 -18.47
N PHE A 59 -1.88 25.58 -18.12
CA PHE A 59 -0.63 25.18 -18.79
C PHE A 59 -0.35 23.67 -18.73
N PHE A 60 -0.50 23.03 -17.57
CA PHE A 60 -0.24 21.59 -17.46
C PHE A 60 -1.32 20.77 -18.17
N ILE A 61 -2.57 21.27 -18.19
CA ILE A 61 -3.66 20.71 -19.00
C ILE A 61 -3.36 20.88 -20.50
N TYR A 62 -2.86 22.04 -20.93
CA TYR A 62 -2.44 22.30 -22.31
C TYR A 62 -1.28 21.39 -22.71
N GLN A 63 -0.26 21.22 -21.88
CA GLN A 63 0.85 20.29 -22.14
C GLN A 63 0.36 18.85 -22.24
N LEU A 64 -0.58 18.40 -21.39
CA LEU A 64 -1.22 17.08 -21.51
C LEU A 64 -1.99 16.92 -22.83
N ILE A 65 -2.74 17.94 -23.26
CA ILE A 65 -3.49 17.95 -24.52
C ILE A 65 -2.54 17.96 -25.73
N SER A 66 -1.51 18.81 -25.71
CA SER A 66 -0.50 18.96 -26.76
C SER A 66 0.35 17.69 -26.92
N PHE A 67 0.80 17.10 -25.80
CA PHE A 67 1.40 15.76 -25.77
C PHE A 67 0.44 14.69 -26.32
N GLY A 68 -0.85 14.78 -26.00
CA GLY A 68 -1.89 13.93 -26.59
C GLY A 68 -1.99 14.02 -28.12
N ARG A 69 -1.75 15.22 -28.68
CA ARG A 69 -1.76 15.48 -30.14
C ARG A 69 -0.47 15.06 -30.83
N SER A 70 0.69 15.22 -30.19
CA SER A 70 2.00 14.91 -30.78
C SER A 70 2.25 13.39 -30.93
N LEU A 71 1.50 12.56 -30.20
CA LEU A 71 1.65 11.11 -30.15
C LEU A 71 1.25 10.38 -31.45
N SER A 72 2.17 10.32 -32.40
CA SER A 72 2.10 9.42 -33.57
C SER A 72 2.45 7.96 -33.21
N GLY A 73 1.86 7.01 -33.96
CA GLY A 73 2.14 5.58 -33.83
C GLY A 73 1.46 4.87 -32.65
N SER A 74 1.68 3.56 -32.53
CA SER A 74 1.05 2.68 -31.52
C SER A 74 1.80 2.64 -30.18
N LYS A 75 2.07 3.82 -29.60
CA LYS A 75 2.66 3.94 -28.26
C LYS A 75 1.63 3.67 -27.15
N PRO A 76 2.01 3.08 -25.99
CA PRO A 76 1.10 2.85 -24.85
C PRO A 76 0.37 4.12 -24.37
N GLU A 77 1.06 5.25 -24.37
CA GLU A 77 0.53 6.56 -23.97
C GLU A 77 -0.64 6.99 -24.87
N ARG A 78 -0.55 6.77 -26.18
CA ARG A 78 -1.63 7.07 -27.14
C ARG A 78 -2.89 6.25 -26.83
N GLN A 79 -2.75 5.01 -26.38
CA GLN A 79 -3.91 4.21 -25.97
C GLN A 79 -4.60 4.86 -24.77
N ILE A 80 -3.86 5.35 -23.77
CA ILE A 80 -4.43 6.01 -22.58
C ILE A 80 -5.15 7.30 -22.95
N ILE A 81 -4.56 8.12 -23.84
CA ILE A 81 -5.19 9.36 -24.30
C ILE A 81 -6.50 9.10 -25.05
N LEU A 82 -6.57 8.04 -25.87
CA LEU A 82 -7.85 7.64 -26.48
C LEU A 82 -8.91 7.30 -25.42
N LEU A 83 -8.55 6.57 -24.35
CA LEU A 83 -9.46 6.28 -23.24
C LEU A 83 -9.89 7.53 -22.47
N VAL A 84 -8.99 8.51 -22.31
CA VAL A 84 -9.31 9.79 -21.68
C VAL A 84 -10.28 10.61 -22.54
N THR A 85 -10.05 10.71 -23.86
CA THR A 85 -10.95 11.42 -24.78
C THR A 85 -12.34 10.78 -24.81
N GLU A 86 -12.39 9.46 -24.88
CA GLU A 86 -13.62 8.65 -24.82
C GLU A 86 -14.38 8.88 -23.48
N MET A 87 -13.64 9.06 -22.36
CA MET A 87 -14.20 9.42 -21.05
C MET A 87 -14.78 10.83 -21.03
N ILE A 88 -14.05 11.78 -21.64
CA ILE A 88 -14.40 13.18 -21.74
C ILE A 88 -15.69 13.35 -22.54
N SER A 89 -15.83 12.63 -23.66
CA SER A 89 -17.05 12.61 -24.47
C SER A 89 -18.26 12.13 -23.67
N LEU A 90 -18.17 10.95 -23.01
CA LEU A 90 -19.35 10.39 -22.35
C LEU A 90 -19.75 11.16 -21.08
N ILE A 91 -18.79 11.57 -20.24
CA ILE A 91 -19.08 12.39 -19.05
C ILE A 91 -19.67 13.77 -19.42
N SER A 92 -19.51 14.21 -20.68
CA SER A 92 -20.19 15.41 -21.20
C SER A 92 -21.65 15.16 -21.64
N SER A 93 -22.06 13.91 -21.89
CA SER A 93 -23.41 13.54 -22.29
C SER A 93 -24.28 12.98 -21.14
N THR A 94 -23.69 12.40 -20.10
CA THR A 94 -24.42 11.86 -18.94
C THR A 94 -25.05 12.98 -18.10
N ASP A 95 -26.33 12.85 -17.73
CA ASP A 95 -27.00 13.76 -16.78
C ASP A 95 -26.47 13.50 -15.35
N PRO A 96 -25.81 14.48 -14.68
CA PRO A 96 -25.22 14.29 -13.35
C PRO A 96 -26.25 14.07 -12.22
N LYS A 97 -27.56 14.13 -12.50
CA LYS A 97 -28.63 13.77 -11.54
C LYS A 97 -29.08 12.31 -11.65
N GLN A 98 -28.76 11.63 -12.73
CA GLN A 98 -29.14 10.22 -12.93
C GLN A 98 -28.13 9.29 -12.23
N GLU A 99 -28.37 7.98 -12.26
CA GLU A 99 -27.36 7.05 -11.79
C GLU A 99 -26.16 7.09 -12.74
N PRO A 100 -24.93 6.80 -12.26
CA PRO A 100 -23.78 6.61 -13.13
C PRO A 100 -24.17 5.65 -14.25
N GLU A 101 -24.12 6.11 -15.49
CA GLU A 101 -24.19 5.16 -16.61
C GLU A 101 -23.10 4.11 -16.33
N PRO A 102 -23.41 2.80 -16.48
CA PRO A 102 -22.39 1.75 -16.36
C PRO A 102 -21.16 2.08 -17.21
N GLU A 103 -21.40 2.90 -18.25
CA GLU A 103 -20.55 3.46 -19.28
C GLU A 103 -19.64 4.63 -18.93
N VAL A 104 -19.72 5.20 -17.72
CA VAL A 104 -18.63 6.05 -17.17
C VAL A 104 -17.64 5.19 -16.37
N MET A 105 -18.18 4.35 -15.48
CA MET A 105 -17.44 3.66 -14.42
C MET A 105 -16.20 2.90 -14.88
N SER A 106 -16.44 1.90 -15.71
CA SER A 106 -15.44 1.04 -16.31
C SER A 106 -14.42 1.83 -17.17
N LEU A 107 -14.67 3.08 -17.61
CA LEU A 107 -13.77 3.85 -18.47
C LEU A 107 -12.78 4.64 -17.61
N THR A 108 -13.30 5.30 -16.57
CA THR A 108 -12.50 5.86 -15.47
C THR A 108 -11.61 4.78 -14.88
N SER A 109 -12.16 3.59 -14.67
CA SER A 109 -11.38 2.39 -14.39
C SER A 109 -10.33 2.16 -15.49
N LYS A 110 -10.71 1.89 -16.74
CA LYS A 110 -9.78 1.50 -17.84
C LYS A 110 -8.55 2.40 -17.98
N THR A 111 -8.74 3.70 -17.84
CA THR A 111 -7.68 4.72 -17.84
C THR A 111 -6.66 4.48 -16.71
N LEU A 112 -7.10 4.19 -15.48
CA LEU A 112 -6.23 4.12 -14.29
C LEU A 112 -5.18 3.00 -14.30
N SER A 113 -5.50 1.74 -14.62
CA SER A 113 -4.45 0.69 -14.70
C SER A 113 -3.66 0.76 -15.99
N SER A 114 -4.21 1.37 -17.04
CA SER A 114 -3.40 1.69 -18.22
C SER A 114 -2.31 2.68 -17.84
N LEU A 115 -2.64 3.71 -17.06
CA LEU A 115 -1.68 4.62 -16.41
C LEU A 115 -0.72 3.88 -15.45
N TYR A 116 -1.21 3.08 -14.50
CA TYR A 116 -0.36 2.32 -13.57
C TYR A 116 0.53 1.25 -14.26
N SER A 117 0.28 0.92 -15.53
CA SER A 117 1.11 0.01 -16.33
C SER A 117 2.15 0.71 -17.20
N LEU A 118 2.18 2.05 -17.24
CA LEU A 118 3.24 2.81 -17.91
C LEU A 118 4.58 2.68 -17.19
N ASP A 119 5.65 3.00 -17.91
CA ASP A 119 6.93 3.32 -17.28
C ASP A 119 6.73 4.52 -16.31
N PRO A 120 7.12 4.42 -15.03
CA PRO A 120 7.04 5.55 -14.10
C PRO A 120 7.84 6.80 -14.50
N TYR A 121 8.74 6.68 -15.48
CA TYR A 121 9.51 7.78 -16.08
C TYR A 121 9.02 8.15 -17.50
N SER A 122 7.92 7.58 -17.97
CA SER A 122 7.27 8.02 -19.21
C SER A 122 6.83 9.49 -19.12
N GLU A 123 6.93 10.21 -20.23
CA GLU A 123 6.58 11.63 -20.34
C GLU A 123 5.14 11.92 -19.89
N LEU A 124 4.20 11.00 -20.20
CA LEU A 124 2.82 11.06 -19.73
C LEU A 124 2.70 10.91 -18.21
N GLN A 125 3.42 9.98 -17.57
CA GLN A 125 3.43 9.88 -16.10
C GLN A 125 4.04 11.12 -15.45
N LEU A 126 5.11 11.68 -16.03
CA LEU A 126 5.73 12.91 -15.51
C LEU A 126 4.79 14.13 -15.62
N LEU A 127 4.08 14.30 -16.74
CA LEU A 127 3.06 15.35 -16.93
C LEU A 127 1.87 15.18 -15.98
N ILE A 128 1.39 13.95 -15.80
CA ILE A 128 0.28 13.63 -14.89
C ILE A 128 0.70 13.84 -13.43
N ALA A 129 1.91 13.43 -13.05
CA ALA A 129 2.43 13.66 -11.71
C ALA A 129 2.68 15.15 -11.43
N LYS A 130 3.16 15.94 -12.40
CA LYS A 130 3.24 17.41 -12.27
C LYS A 130 1.85 18.04 -12.13
N THR A 131 0.85 17.53 -12.85
CA THR A 131 -0.55 18.01 -12.75
C THR A 131 -1.17 17.68 -11.39
N PHE A 132 -1.15 16.41 -10.96
CA PHE A 132 -1.68 16.00 -9.66
C PHE A 132 -0.93 16.63 -8.51
N SER A 133 0.41 16.66 -8.56
CA SER A 133 1.19 17.35 -7.56
C SER A 133 0.85 18.84 -7.57
N PHE A 134 0.61 19.51 -8.71
CA PHE A 134 0.09 20.90 -8.67
C PHE A 134 -1.34 21.03 -8.10
N VAL A 135 -2.18 19.99 -8.05
CA VAL A 135 -3.44 20.05 -7.28
C VAL A 135 -3.19 19.78 -5.79
N GLU A 136 -2.35 18.81 -5.43
CA GLU A 136 -1.84 18.63 -4.07
C GLU A 136 -1.05 19.87 -3.58
N LEU A 137 -0.58 20.73 -4.49
CA LEU A 137 0.02 22.04 -4.23
C LEU A 137 -0.99 23.20 -4.35
N MET A 138 -2.29 22.94 -4.34
CA MET A 138 -3.36 23.92 -4.05
C MET A 138 -4.31 23.45 -2.93
N ASP A 139 -4.35 22.15 -2.64
CA ASP A 139 -5.44 21.54 -1.84
C ASP A 139 -5.13 21.22 -0.34
N SER A 140 -4.03 21.73 0.22
CA SER A 140 -3.64 21.45 1.63
C SER A 140 -4.16 22.48 2.61
N ASP A 141 -5.04 23.34 2.10
CA ASP A 141 -5.70 24.36 2.88
C ASP A 141 -6.99 23.77 3.45
N SER A 142 -7.10 24.05 4.74
CA SER A 142 -8.13 23.89 5.75
C SER A 142 -9.60 23.81 5.32
N ASP A 143 -10.41 23.28 6.24
CA ASP A 143 -11.85 23.56 6.29
C ASP A 143 -12.09 25.08 6.30
N PRO A 144 -13.01 25.61 5.46
CA PRO A 144 -13.25 27.05 5.34
C PRO A 144 -13.84 27.66 6.61
N GLU A 145 -14.45 26.85 7.49
CA GLU A 145 -14.96 27.29 8.80
C GLU A 145 -13.83 27.72 9.74
N ALA A 146 -12.60 27.19 9.55
CA ALA A 146 -11.44 27.55 10.36
C ALA A 146 -10.71 28.81 9.88
N ASP A 147 -11.11 29.42 8.76
CA ASP A 147 -10.46 30.64 8.22
C ASP A 147 -11.07 31.94 8.79
N ALA A 148 -12.28 31.88 9.37
CA ALA A 148 -13.00 33.04 9.91
C ALA A 148 -12.43 33.60 11.22
N GLU A 149 -11.64 32.83 11.98
CA GLU A 149 -11.01 33.27 13.24
C GLU A 149 -9.55 33.74 13.05
N ARG A 150 -9.00 33.68 11.84
CA ARG A 150 -7.55 33.56 11.63
C ARG A 150 -6.77 34.83 11.27
N GLU A 151 -7.31 36.02 11.55
CA GLU A 151 -6.62 37.31 11.33
C GLU A 151 -5.48 37.61 12.32
N SER A 152 -5.17 36.71 13.25
CA SER A 152 -4.12 36.89 14.27
C SER A 152 -2.89 35.97 14.15
N GLU A 153 -2.90 34.97 13.27
CA GLU A 153 -1.74 34.08 13.05
C GLU A 153 -0.62 34.76 12.25
N ARG A 154 0.65 34.51 12.60
CA ARG A 154 1.79 35.00 11.81
C ARG A 154 2.00 34.12 10.58
N LEU A 155 1.64 34.65 9.43
CA LEU A 155 1.81 33.99 8.13
C LEU A 155 3.21 34.21 7.56
N ILE A 156 3.91 33.12 7.21
CA ILE A 156 5.23 33.16 6.56
C ILE A 156 5.12 32.68 5.11
N SER A 157 5.47 33.55 4.15
CA SER A 157 5.44 33.24 2.71
C SER A 157 6.68 32.46 2.27
N LEU A 158 6.47 31.30 1.64
CA LEU A 158 7.49 30.43 1.06
C LEU A 158 7.64 30.71 -0.44
N CYS A 159 8.85 31.04 -0.89
CA CYS A 159 9.11 31.45 -2.27
C CYS A 159 10.28 30.68 -2.92
N PRO A 160 10.17 29.35 -3.14
CA PRO A 160 11.24 28.55 -3.75
C PRO A 160 11.64 29.06 -5.15
N GLN A 161 12.94 29.24 -5.40
CA GLN A 161 13.45 29.74 -6.69
C GLN A 161 13.87 28.64 -7.67
N PHE A 162 13.91 27.37 -7.24
CA PHE A 162 14.41 26.26 -8.03
C PHE A 162 13.53 25.00 -7.88
N GLU A 163 13.39 24.27 -8.98
CA GLU A 163 12.78 22.92 -8.99
C GLU A 163 13.88 21.86 -8.88
N VAL A 164 13.63 20.79 -8.12
CA VAL A 164 14.53 19.62 -8.05
C VAL A 164 13.86 18.32 -8.51
N GLU A 165 14.64 17.47 -9.15
CA GLU A 165 14.27 16.14 -9.64
C GLU A 165 15.10 15.04 -8.98
N LEU A 166 14.54 13.84 -8.84
CA LEU A 166 15.22 12.69 -8.24
C LEU A 166 15.75 11.73 -9.32
N VAL A 167 17.03 11.85 -9.65
CA VAL A 167 17.70 11.05 -10.69
C VAL A 167 18.68 10.07 -10.04
N GLN A 168 18.45 8.77 -10.24
CA GLN A 168 19.31 7.68 -9.72
C GLN A 168 19.59 7.79 -8.19
N GLY A 169 18.61 8.25 -7.41
CA GLY A 169 18.73 8.42 -5.96
C GLY A 169 19.55 9.64 -5.49
N LYS A 170 19.91 10.55 -6.41
CA LYS A 170 20.46 11.88 -6.11
C LYS A 170 19.50 12.96 -6.61
N PHE A 171 19.49 14.11 -5.93
CA PHE A 171 18.69 15.26 -6.35
C PHE A 171 19.52 16.10 -7.33
N ARG A 172 18.89 16.56 -8.40
CA ARG A 172 19.44 17.55 -9.33
C ARG A 172 18.50 18.74 -9.37
N VAL A 173 19.05 19.94 -9.57
CA VAL A 173 18.23 21.11 -9.87
C VAL A 173 17.79 20.98 -11.33
N ALA A 174 16.49 20.88 -11.56
CA ALA A 174 15.91 20.76 -12.89
C ALA A 174 15.93 22.11 -13.62
N GLY A 175 15.78 23.21 -12.87
CA GLY A 175 15.83 24.56 -13.40
C GLY A 175 15.51 25.62 -12.33
N LYS A 176 15.45 26.89 -12.74
CA LYS A 176 14.71 27.90 -11.98
C LYS A 176 13.23 27.55 -12.01
N PHE A 177 12.53 27.82 -10.91
CA PHE A 177 11.08 27.68 -10.88
C PHE A 177 10.44 28.85 -11.63
N GLU A 178 9.68 28.56 -12.68
CA GLU A 178 8.96 29.57 -13.47
C GLU A 178 7.71 30.02 -12.72
N TRP A 179 7.79 31.24 -12.21
CA TRP A 179 6.77 31.85 -11.37
C TRP A 179 5.68 32.48 -12.22
N ARG A 180 4.43 32.27 -11.81
CA ARG A 180 3.26 32.59 -12.62
C ARG A 180 2.76 34.01 -12.38
N ARG A 181 3.33 35.02 -13.04
CA ARG A 181 2.88 36.42 -12.95
C ARG A 181 1.54 36.59 -13.66
N ARG A 182 0.47 36.52 -12.87
CA ARG A 182 -0.75 37.26 -13.20
C ARG A 182 -0.46 38.77 -13.13
N GLU A 183 -1.39 39.57 -13.66
CA GLU A 183 -1.40 41.02 -13.49
C GLU A 183 -1.16 41.41 -12.02
N LYS A 184 -0.29 42.39 -11.78
CA LYS A 184 0.06 42.86 -10.42
C LYS A 184 -1.19 43.21 -9.60
N GLY A 185 -1.32 42.61 -8.42
CA GLY A 185 -2.29 42.94 -7.38
C GLY A 185 -3.44 41.95 -7.20
N LYS A 186 -3.24 40.64 -7.46
CA LYS A 186 -4.33 39.62 -7.42
C LYS A 186 -3.97 38.30 -6.72
N CYS A 187 -3.12 38.31 -5.70
CA CYS A 187 -2.91 37.14 -4.83
C CYS A 187 -4.08 36.82 -3.87
N ASN A 188 -5.18 36.30 -4.44
CA ASN A 188 -6.34 35.77 -3.73
C ASN A 188 -5.94 34.67 -2.70
N PRO A 189 -6.39 34.74 -1.43
CA PRO A 189 -6.16 33.73 -0.40
C PRO A 189 -6.36 32.27 -0.83
N GLY A 190 -7.36 31.96 -1.68
CA GLY A 190 -7.59 30.61 -2.21
C GLY A 190 -6.52 30.09 -3.18
N ASN A 191 -5.40 30.79 -3.33
CA ASN A 191 -4.19 30.34 -4.04
C ASN A 191 -2.97 30.22 -3.11
N ARG A 192 -3.18 30.40 -1.79
CA ARG A 192 -2.19 30.13 -0.76
C ARG A 192 -2.14 28.63 -0.48
N LYS A 193 -1.13 28.24 0.28
CA LYS A 193 -0.67 26.86 0.37
C LYS A 193 -0.19 26.54 1.78
N VAL A 194 -1.12 26.50 2.72
CA VAL A 194 -0.84 26.32 4.13
C VAL A 194 -0.06 25.02 4.39
N LEU A 195 1.07 25.19 5.08
CA LEU A 195 2.02 24.17 5.49
C LEU A 195 2.10 24.21 7.03
N ARG A 196 1.13 23.59 7.71
CA ARG A 196 1.12 23.45 9.18
C ARG A 196 2.24 22.50 9.62
N LEU A 197 3.41 23.07 9.93
CA LEU A 197 4.61 22.33 10.30
C LEU A 197 4.50 21.59 11.65
N ARG A 198 3.56 21.99 12.51
CA ARG A 198 3.16 21.28 13.75
C ARG A 198 1.66 21.51 13.99
N LYS A 199 0.99 20.59 14.71
CA LYS A 199 -0.34 20.86 15.28
C LYS A 199 -0.21 21.93 16.38
N GLY A 200 -1.03 22.98 16.33
CA GLY A 200 -1.11 24.01 17.37
C GLY A 200 0.07 24.99 17.43
N ALA A 201 0.66 25.35 16.29
CA ALA A 201 1.67 26.42 16.22
C ALA A 201 1.06 27.76 15.78
N GLU A 202 1.48 28.87 16.40
CA GLU A 202 1.05 30.25 16.10
C GLU A 202 1.57 30.79 14.75
N ILE A 203 2.52 30.08 14.15
CA ILE A 203 3.19 30.45 12.90
C ILE A 203 2.78 29.46 11.82
N THR A 204 2.17 29.99 10.76
CA THR A 204 1.59 29.23 9.67
C THR A 204 2.29 29.60 8.36
N HIS A 205 3.11 28.70 7.83
CA HIS A 205 3.75 28.88 6.53
C HIS A 205 2.75 28.72 5.40
N PHE A 206 2.93 29.47 4.32
CA PHE A 206 2.19 29.28 3.08
C PHE A 206 3.05 29.51 1.84
N PHE A 207 2.92 28.67 0.82
CA PHE A 207 3.39 29.00 -0.53
C PHE A 207 2.28 29.78 -1.28
N CYS A 208 2.58 30.46 -2.38
CA CYS A 208 1.58 31.16 -3.19
C CYS A 208 1.99 31.19 -4.66
N ARG A 209 1.55 30.21 -5.45
CA ARG A 209 2.07 29.95 -6.82
C ARG A 209 1.78 31.06 -7.85
N ASN A 210 1.07 32.13 -7.47
CA ASN A 210 0.80 33.31 -8.29
C ASN A 210 1.77 34.50 -8.04
N CYS A 211 2.64 34.48 -7.01
CA CYS A 211 3.70 35.50 -6.89
C CYS A 211 4.97 35.02 -6.15
N ILE A 212 6.11 35.63 -6.46
CA ILE A 212 7.40 35.44 -5.79
C ILE A 212 7.47 36.03 -4.37
N GLY A 213 6.33 36.18 -3.70
CA GLY A 213 6.18 36.93 -2.45
C GLY A 213 6.11 38.46 -2.64
N GLU A 214 6.23 39.00 -3.87
CA GLU A 214 6.13 40.44 -4.16
C GLU A 214 4.79 41.07 -3.73
N GLU A 215 3.70 40.30 -3.65
CA GLU A 215 2.36 40.81 -3.22
C GLU A 215 2.02 40.45 -1.76
N HIS A 216 3.02 40.02 -0.99
CA HIS A 216 2.88 39.55 0.38
C HIS A 216 3.77 40.34 1.36
N ASP A 217 3.89 41.65 1.15
CA ASP A 217 4.68 42.57 1.99
C ASP A 217 4.16 42.72 3.43
N VAL A 218 2.91 42.34 3.70
CA VAL A 218 2.31 42.28 5.05
C VAL A 218 2.63 40.96 5.76
N CYS A 219 3.22 39.98 5.06
CA CYS A 219 3.62 38.69 5.61
C CYS A 219 5.14 38.61 5.74
N ASP A 220 5.64 37.94 6.77
CA ASP A 220 7.05 37.58 6.86
C ASP A 220 7.41 36.67 5.66
N LYS A 221 8.62 36.77 5.12
CA LYS A 221 9.05 35.99 3.95
C LYS A 221 10.17 35.04 4.34
N ALA A 222 10.00 33.75 4.04
CA ALA A 222 10.99 32.74 4.36
C ALA A 222 12.30 33.02 3.60
N PRO A 223 13.47 32.92 4.25
CA PRO A 223 14.75 33.19 3.60
C PRO A 223 14.99 32.22 2.43
N LEU A 224 15.29 32.76 1.25
CA LEU A 224 15.51 31.97 0.02
C LEU A 224 16.75 31.08 0.11
N GLU A 225 17.75 31.53 0.88
CA GLU A 225 19.01 30.84 1.12
C GLU A 225 19.34 30.92 2.62
N VAL A 226 19.66 29.78 3.24
CA VAL A 226 19.96 29.68 4.68
C VAL A 226 21.30 29.01 4.94
N LYS A 227 22.11 29.63 5.81
CA LYS A 227 23.25 28.95 6.44
C LYS A 227 22.78 28.34 7.75
N HIS A 228 22.60 27.03 7.78
CA HIS A 228 22.14 26.32 8.97
C HIS A 228 23.34 25.80 9.78
N PRO A 229 23.35 25.84 11.13
CA PRO A 229 24.49 25.36 11.91
C PRO A 229 24.81 23.86 11.72
N LEU A 230 23.81 23.05 11.35
CA LEU A 230 24.01 21.64 10.98
C LEU A 230 24.71 21.46 9.62
N HIS A 231 24.76 22.48 8.77
CA HIS A 231 25.37 22.43 7.45
C HIS A 231 26.14 23.74 7.15
N PRO A 232 27.24 24.03 7.87
CA PRO A 232 27.85 25.37 7.87
C PRO A 232 28.72 25.69 6.64
N ARG A 233 29.06 24.69 5.81
CA ARG A 233 29.99 24.85 4.67
C ARG A 233 29.35 25.48 3.44
N HIS A 234 28.10 25.17 3.20
CA HIS A 234 27.32 25.66 2.07
C HIS A 234 25.98 26.14 2.60
N SER A 235 25.39 27.14 1.96
CA SER A 235 23.99 27.44 2.23
C SER A 235 23.09 26.34 1.66
N LEU A 236 21.89 26.20 2.20
CA LEU A 236 20.79 25.46 1.57
C LEU A 236 19.84 26.47 0.92
N GLN A 237 19.35 26.17 -0.28
CA GLN A 237 18.40 27.00 -1.03
C GLN A 237 16.99 26.43 -0.90
N LEU A 238 15.98 27.30 -0.87
CA LEU A 238 14.58 26.89 -0.82
C LEU A 238 14.16 26.34 -2.19
N VAL A 239 13.82 25.05 -2.25
CA VAL A 239 13.48 24.34 -3.49
C VAL A 239 12.09 23.72 -3.44
N LEU A 240 11.53 23.51 -4.64
CA LEU A 240 10.29 22.78 -4.88
C LEU A 240 10.60 21.38 -5.44
N TRP A 241 9.91 20.35 -4.96
CA TRP A 241 9.96 19.00 -5.52
C TRP A 241 8.54 18.49 -5.76
N TRP A 242 8.19 18.32 -7.04
CA TRP A 242 6.98 17.59 -7.44
C TRP A 242 7.16 16.10 -7.14
N VAL A 243 6.27 15.53 -6.33
CA VAL A 243 6.37 14.13 -5.87
C VAL A 243 6.00 13.20 -7.03
N SER A 244 6.98 12.87 -7.87
CA SER A 244 6.74 12.14 -9.12
C SER A 244 6.59 10.62 -8.96
N ASN A 245 7.07 10.03 -7.86
CA ASN A 245 7.04 8.58 -7.66
C ASN A 245 7.25 8.15 -6.20
N PHE A 246 6.96 6.88 -5.91
CA PHE A 246 7.05 6.24 -4.57
C PHE A 246 8.43 6.25 -3.86
N GLN A 247 9.47 6.89 -4.42
CA GLN A 247 10.79 6.99 -3.80
C GLN A 247 10.87 8.23 -2.90
N LYS A 248 10.55 8.06 -1.63
CA LYS A 248 10.66 9.13 -0.64
C LYS A 248 12.11 9.36 -0.19
N ARG A 249 12.49 10.62 -0.01
CA ARG A 249 13.79 11.04 0.53
C ARG A 249 13.64 11.54 1.96
N LYS A 250 14.75 11.55 2.71
CA LYS A 250 14.78 11.90 4.14
C LYS A 250 15.50 13.21 4.43
N CYS A 251 15.07 13.88 5.49
CA CYS A 251 15.60 15.13 6.02
C CYS A 251 16.92 14.92 6.78
N TYR A 252 17.94 15.70 6.45
CA TYR A 252 19.28 15.65 7.06
C TYR A 252 19.30 15.88 8.60
N CYS A 253 18.27 16.53 9.13
CA CYS A 253 18.15 16.87 10.56
C CYS A 253 17.37 15.81 11.36
N CYS A 254 16.16 15.45 10.94
CA CYS A 254 15.28 14.56 11.71
C CYS A 254 15.20 13.11 11.18
N ASP A 255 15.75 12.81 10.00
CA ASP A 255 15.60 11.53 9.29
C ASP A 255 14.14 11.15 8.93
N GLU A 256 13.18 12.07 9.12
CA GLU A 256 11.81 11.99 8.61
C GLU A 256 11.77 12.22 7.09
N GLU A 257 10.63 11.98 6.45
CA GLU A 257 10.42 12.20 5.02
C GLU A 257 10.51 13.70 4.65
N LEU A 258 11.05 14.01 3.47
CA LEU A 258 11.07 15.38 2.94
C LEU A 258 9.68 15.79 2.45
N LEU A 259 9.27 17.01 2.79
CA LEU A 259 8.10 17.68 2.23
C LEU A 259 8.36 18.10 0.78
N TRP A 260 7.31 18.57 0.09
CA TRP A 260 7.36 19.05 -1.29
C TRP A 260 8.03 20.44 -1.44
N ILE A 261 8.11 21.23 -0.36
CA ILE A 261 9.07 22.35 -0.24
C ILE A 261 10.04 22.02 0.89
N PHE A 262 11.34 22.16 0.61
CA PHE A 262 12.39 21.98 1.59
C PHE A 262 13.63 22.81 1.21
N TYR A 263 14.59 22.87 2.13
CA TYR A 263 15.88 23.50 1.90
C TYR A 263 16.91 22.47 1.41
N PHE A 264 17.54 22.72 0.26
CA PHE A 264 18.44 21.78 -0.42
C PHE A 264 19.83 22.38 -0.65
N CYS A 265 20.87 21.57 -0.42
CA CYS A 265 22.23 21.85 -0.84
C CYS A 265 22.65 20.90 -1.98
N SER A 266 22.75 21.44 -3.19
CA SER A 266 23.17 20.72 -4.40
C SER A 266 24.60 20.16 -4.29
N ALA A 267 25.52 20.91 -3.68
CA ALA A 267 26.92 20.51 -3.49
C ALA A 267 27.11 19.31 -2.52
N CYS A 268 26.10 18.97 -1.70
CA CYS A 268 26.17 17.87 -0.74
C CYS A 268 25.02 16.85 -0.83
N ASP A 269 24.09 16.98 -1.80
CA ASP A 269 22.89 16.13 -1.90
C ASP A 269 22.07 16.06 -0.60
N CYS A 270 22.02 17.18 0.15
CA CYS A 270 21.39 17.26 1.47
C CYS A 270 20.10 18.08 1.41
N GLY A 271 18.95 17.47 1.74
CA GLY A 271 17.67 18.15 1.89
C GLY A 271 17.26 18.26 3.36
N MET A 272 16.54 19.32 3.74
CA MET A 272 16.13 19.57 5.12
C MET A 272 14.77 20.29 5.16
N ASN A 273 13.80 19.72 5.89
CA ASN A 273 12.45 20.31 6.05
C ASN A 273 12.51 21.69 6.70
N ILE A 274 11.57 22.58 6.36
CA ILE A 274 11.47 23.96 6.89
C ILE A 274 11.48 23.94 8.43
N ALA A 275 10.68 23.06 9.04
CA ALA A 275 10.59 22.87 10.50
C ALA A 275 11.91 22.51 11.19
N CYS A 276 12.90 22.01 10.42
CA CYS A 276 14.24 21.65 10.88
C CYS A 276 15.30 22.74 10.60
N VAL A 277 14.98 23.75 9.79
CA VAL A 277 15.81 24.95 9.58
C VAL A 277 15.48 26.02 10.64
N GLU A 278 14.20 26.13 11.02
CA GLU A 278 13.73 27.11 12.01
C GLU A 278 13.96 26.64 13.46
N LYS A 279 13.93 25.33 13.70
CA LYS A 279 14.28 24.76 15.00
C LYS A 279 15.79 24.96 15.23
N LYS A 280 16.15 25.90 16.11
CA LYS A 280 17.52 26.05 16.62
C LYS A 280 18.08 24.66 16.98
N PRO A 281 19.19 24.21 16.36
CA PRO A 281 19.74 22.89 16.64
C PRO A 281 20.26 22.85 18.09
N LEU A 282 20.02 21.74 18.76
CA LEU A 282 20.59 21.48 20.08
C LEU A 282 22.09 21.24 19.90
N LEU A 283 22.92 22.18 20.34
CA LEU A 283 24.38 22.05 20.25
C LEU A 283 24.94 21.06 21.27
N SER A 284 24.20 20.84 22.35
CA SER A 284 24.41 19.83 23.37
C SER A 284 23.08 19.22 23.77
N ILE A 285 23.09 17.93 24.12
CA ILE A 285 21.95 17.23 24.72
C ILE A 285 22.43 16.54 25.99
N ASP A 286 21.73 16.77 27.08
CA ASP A 286 21.80 15.94 28.28
C ASP A 286 20.69 14.88 28.19
N HIS A 287 21.03 13.59 28.31
CA HIS A 287 20.06 12.49 28.27
C HIS A 287 20.55 11.28 29.08
N PRO A 288 20.55 11.37 30.43
CA PRO A 288 21.19 10.39 31.32
C PRO A 288 20.62 8.97 31.19
N GLU A 289 19.38 8.81 30.74
CA GLU A 289 18.80 7.50 30.43
C GLU A 289 19.55 6.74 29.33
N TRP A 290 20.20 7.44 28.39
CA TRP A 290 20.94 6.85 27.27
C TRP A 290 22.46 6.97 27.42
N HIS A 291 22.95 8.11 27.92
CA HIS A 291 24.37 8.32 28.19
C HIS A 291 24.59 9.32 29.34
N GLU A 292 25.54 9.02 30.23
CA GLU A 292 25.75 9.75 31.50
C GLU A 292 26.38 11.14 31.33
N HIS A 293 27.06 11.40 30.21
CA HIS A 293 27.67 12.68 29.91
C HIS A 293 26.84 13.48 28.89
N ILE A 294 26.88 14.80 29.01
CA ILE A 294 26.35 15.74 28.02
C ILE A 294 27.00 15.46 26.65
N LEU A 295 26.16 15.15 25.66
CA LEU A 295 26.57 14.81 24.31
C LEU A 295 26.66 16.09 23.46
N SER A 296 27.80 16.31 22.81
CA SER A 296 28.04 17.49 21.96
C SER A 296 27.73 17.19 20.49
N LEU A 297 27.01 18.07 19.82
CA LEU A 297 26.66 17.93 18.41
C LEU A 297 27.90 17.97 17.52
N PHE A 298 28.05 16.98 16.63
CA PHE A 298 29.03 16.98 15.54
C PHE A 298 28.30 17.06 14.18
N PRO A 299 28.19 18.25 13.57
CA PRO A 299 27.33 18.48 12.41
C PRO A 299 27.89 17.94 11.07
N ARG A 300 29.11 17.40 11.08
CA ARG A 300 29.82 16.96 9.87
C ARG A 300 29.66 15.46 9.66
N GLN A 301 29.17 15.06 8.47
CA GLN A 301 29.16 13.68 7.99
C GLN A 301 30.54 13.01 8.17
N ALA A 302 30.56 11.87 8.86
CA ALA A 302 31.74 11.01 9.05
C ALA A 302 31.29 9.54 9.02
N PRO A 303 32.12 8.59 8.54
CA PRO A 303 31.76 7.18 8.45
C PRO A 303 31.96 6.44 9.79
N LEU A 304 31.63 7.09 10.90
CA LEU A 304 31.78 6.56 12.26
C LEU A 304 30.52 5.77 12.63
N PRO A 305 30.63 4.54 13.19
CA PRO A 305 29.46 3.75 13.55
C PRO A 305 28.76 4.35 14.77
N CYS A 306 27.44 4.47 14.70
CA CYS A 306 26.63 4.88 15.85
C CYS A 306 26.59 3.78 16.91
N SER A 307 27.02 4.08 18.13
CA SER A 307 26.99 3.20 19.31
C SER A 307 25.60 2.61 19.58
N VAL A 308 24.51 3.28 19.19
CA VAL A 308 23.12 2.80 19.40
C VAL A 308 22.61 1.88 18.28
N CYS A 309 23.20 1.85 17.07
CA CYS A 309 22.67 1.02 15.98
C CYS A 309 23.70 0.37 15.04
N ALA A 310 25.00 0.46 15.35
CA ALA A 310 26.13 -0.11 14.60
C ALA A 310 26.27 0.34 13.12
N LEU A 311 25.44 1.27 12.64
CA LEU A 311 25.46 1.76 11.26
C LEU A 311 26.20 3.10 11.16
N PRO A 312 27.10 3.29 10.17
CA PRO A 312 27.81 4.54 9.93
C PRO A 312 27.03 5.44 8.96
N HIS A 313 25.83 5.92 9.34
CA HIS A 313 24.96 6.62 8.38
C HIS A 313 25.54 7.97 7.93
N SER A 314 25.97 8.03 6.67
CA SER A 314 26.62 9.19 6.07
C SER A 314 25.70 10.39 5.76
N ARG A 315 24.48 10.43 6.30
CA ARG A 315 23.44 11.43 5.95
C ARG A 315 22.64 11.98 7.14
N SER A 316 22.94 11.57 8.37
CA SER A 316 22.34 12.12 9.60
C SER A 316 23.39 12.87 10.41
N THR A 317 22.98 13.86 11.19
CA THR A 317 23.84 14.47 12.21
C THR A 317 24.09 13.52 13.39
N PHE A 318 25.21 13.69 14.08
CA PHE A 318 25.62 12.88 15.24
C PHE A 318 25.79 13.77 16.48
N TYR A 319 25.61 13.19 17.66
CA TYR A 319 26.12 13.71 18.92
C TYR A 319 27.24 12.80 19.42
N ILE A 320 28.24 13.38 20.09
CA ILE A 320 29.45 12.71 20.51
C ILE A 320 29.75 13.04 21.98
N CYS A 321 30.04 12.01 22.79
CA CYS A 321 30.78 12.16 24.04
C CYS A 321 32.27 11.94 23.75
N SER A 322 33.09 13.00 23.76
CA SER A 322 34.53 12.83 23.56
C SER A 322 35.21 12.02 24.68
N PRO A 323 34.87 12.18 25.98
CA PRO A 323 35.39 11.32 27.05
C PRO A 323 35.13 9.82 26.86
N CYS A 324 33.90 9.41 26.52
CA CYS A 324 33.53 8.00 26.40
C CYS A 324 33.64 7.43 24.97
N GLN A 325 34.08 8.23 23.99
CA GLN A 325 34.06 7.90 22.56
C GLN A 325 32.67 7.46 22.01
N PHE A 326 31.59 7.76 22.74
CA PHE A 326 30.22 7.39 22.40
C PHE A 326 29.68 8.29 21.28
N ILE A 327 29.10 7.71 20.24
CA ILE A 327 28.62 8.42 19.04
C ILE A 327 27.19 7.97 18.75
N VAL A 328 26.24 8.90 18.64
CA VAL A 328 24.82 8.58 18.39
C VAL A 328 24.22 9.47 17.31
N HIS A 329 23.46 8.91 16.37
CA HIS A 329 22.69 9.72 15.41
C HIS A 329 21.63 10.56 16.12
N GLN A 330 21.29 11.73 15.58
CA GLN A 330 20.18 12.56 16.08
C GLN A 330 18.82 11.83 16.07
N SER A 331 18.63 10.86 15.17
CA SER A 331 17.45 9.97 15.15
C SER A 331 17.57 8.77 16.12
N CYS A 332 18.77 8.43 16.58
CA CYS A 332 19.01 7.32 17.50
C CYS A 332 19.02 7.71 18.99
N ILE A 333 19.12 9.00 19.33
CA ILE A 333 19.06 9.46 20.73
C ILE A 333 17.62 9.53 21.27
N ASN A 334 16.62 9.59 20.39
CA ASN A 334 15.19 9.65 20.74
C ASN A 334 14.47 8.32 20.41
N LEU A 335 15.15 7.19 20.52
CA LEU A 335 14.50 5.89 20.38
C LEU A 335 13.64 5.60 21.62
N PRO A 336 12.55 4.82 21.50
CA PRO A 336 11.74 4.45 22.64
C PRO A 336 12.49 3.48 23.58
N SER A 337 12.15 3.53 24.87
CA SER A 337 12.71 2.64 25.90
C SER A 337 12.06 1.26 25.88
N VAL A 338 10.73 1.17 25.69
CA VAL A 338 9.99 -0.11 25.66
C VAL A 338 8.95 -0.11 24.54
N ILE A 339 8.95 -1.16 23.72
CA ILE A 339 8.03 -1.31 22.58
C ILE A 339 7.51 -2.75 22.46
N ARG A 340 6.45 -2.95 21.69
CA ARG A 340 6.07 -4.26 21.12
C ARG A 340 6.30 -4.20 19.60
N ILE A 341 6.61 -5.34 18.99
CA ILE A 341 6.83 -5.46 17.55
C ILE A 341 6.08 -6.67 16.97
N SER A 342 5.68 -6.63 15.71
CA SER A 342 4.96 -7.73 15.03
C SER A 342 5.69 -9.07 15.02
N ARG A 343 7.01 -9.05 15.23
CA ARG A 343 7.92 -10.21 15.15
C ARG A 343 8.08 -10.96 16.48
N HIS A 344 7.51 -10.44 17.58
CA HIS A 344 7.64 -11.04 18.91
C HIS A 344 6.45 -10.72 19.82
N LEU A 345 6.04 -11.67 20.65
CA LEU A 345 4.83 -11.53 21.48
C LEU A 345 5.04 -10.56 22.66
N HIS A 346 6.13 -10.75 23.39
CA HIS A 346 6.47 -9.95 24.56
C HIS A 346 6.92 -8.53 24.17
N ARG A 347 6.81 -7.60 25.12
CA ARG A 347 7.51 -6.32 25.04
C ARG A 347 9.02 -6.51 25.04
N ILE A 348 9.70 -5.62 24.34
CA ILE A 348 11.16 -5.55 24.23
C ILE A 348 11.64 -4.18 24.73
N SER A 349 12.72 -4.17 25.51
CA SER A 349 13.34 -2.97 26.07
C SER A 349 14.64 -2.65 25.37
N PHE A 350 14.96 -1.36 25.21
CA PHE A 350 16.26 -0.94 24.70
C PHE A 350 17.37 -1.22 25.73
N ILE A 351 18.48 -1.79 25.26
CA ILE A 351 19.71 -1.98 26.03
C ILE A 351 20.91 -1.35 25.31
N ARG A 352 21.81 -0.73 26.08
CA ARG A 352 22.96 0.04 25.58
C ARG A 352 24.04 -0.83 24.92
N SER A 353 24.15 -2.07 25.38
CA SER A 353 25.07 -3.12 24.95
C SER A 353 24.47 -4.48 25.32
N PHE A 354 24.91 -5.55 24.68
CA PHE A 354 24.49 -6.93 25.00
C PHE A 354 25.56 -7.65 25.83
N ASP A 355 25.16 -8.59 26.67
CA ASP A 355 26.08 -9.49 27.36
C ASP A 355 26.87 -10.37 26.37
N GLN A 356 27.98 -10.94 26.84
CA GLN A 356 28.95 -11.62 25.96
C GLN A 356 28.44 -12.98 25.44
N GLY A 357 27.70 -12.94 24.32
CA GLY A 357 27.20 -14.12 23.59
C GLY A 357 27.07 -13.90 22.08
N ASP A 358 26.64 -14.94 21.35
CA ASP A 358 26.40 -14.91 19.90
C ASP A 358 24.96 -14.49 19.56
N TRP A 359 24.67 -13.21 19.79
CA TRP A 359 23.34 -12.65 19.57
C TRP A 359 22.97 -12.54 18.08
N SER A 360 21.73 -12.88 17.73
CA SER A 360 21.18 -12.71 16.38
C SER A 360 19.87 -11.92 16.41
N CYS A 361 19.67 -11.04 15.43
CA CYS A 361 18.51 -10.18 15.34
C CYS A 361 17.29 -10.94 14.79
N GLY A 362 16.24 -11.10 15.60
CA GLY A 362 15.01 -11.81 15.21
C GLY A 362 14.27 -11.21 14.01
N VAL A 363 14.53 -9.95 13.66
CA VAL A 363 13.91 -9.28 12.50
C VAL A 363 14.70 -9.49 11.20
N CYS A 364 16.02 -9.28 11.21
CA CYS A 364 16.86 -9.33 9.99
C CYS A 364 17.73 -10.59 9.88
N ARG A 365 17.73 -11.45 10.91
CA ARG A 365 18.43 -12.73 11.05
C ARG A 365 19.97 -12.64 10.88
N ARG A 366 20.55 -11.47 11.15
CA ARG A 366 22.00 -11.22 11.15
C ARG A 366 22.53 -11.09 12.59
N LYS A 367 23.82 -11.35 12.78
CA LYS A 367 24.53 -11.16 14.05
C LYS A 367 24.38 -9.72 14.58
N ILE A 368 24.20 -9.61 15.89
CA ILE A 368 24.30 -8.37 16.66
C ILE A 368 25.76 -8.25 17.17
N TYR A 369 26.29 -7.04 17.23
CA TYR A 369 27.59 -6.76 17.84
C TYR A 369 27.35 -6.25 19.26
N ASN A 370 27.99 -6.88 20.24
CA ASN A 370 27.60 -6.74 21.64
C ASN A 370 27.92 -5.35 22.22
N ASP A 371 28.94 -4.69 21.66
CA ASP A 371 29.39 -3.33 22.01
C ASP A 371 28.41 -2.21 21.56
N TYR A 372 27.26 -2.59 20.99
CA TYR A 372 26.29 -1.67 20.40
C TYR A 372 24.87 -1.91 20.93
N GLY A 373 24.09 -0.83 20.93
CA GLY A 373 22.70 -0.84 21.37
C GLY A 373 21.77 -1.69 20.50
N GLY A 374 20.71 -2.16 21.13
CA GLY A 374 19.63 -2.92 20.51
C GLY A 374 18.45 -3.07 21.46
N TYR A 375 17.55 -3.99 21.16
CA TYR A 375 16.46 -4.36 22.04
C TYR A 375 16.56 -5.83 22.44
N SER A 376 16.30 -6.13 23.70
CA SER A 376 16.10 -7.48 24.24
C SER A 376 14.66 -7.65 24.72
N CYS A 377 14.20 -8.89 24.85
CA CYS A 377 12.96 -9.19 25.56
C CYS A 377 13.05 -8.76 27.04
N ILE A 378 11.91 -8.38 27.61
CA ILE A 378 11.78 -8.06 29.05
C ILE A 378 11.48 -9.33 29.87
N ASN A 379 11.00 -10.40 29.25
CA ASN A 379 10.80 -11.70 29.90
C ASN A 379 12.13 -12.48 29.92
N ASP A 380 12.65 -12.75 31.12
CA ASP A 380 13.95 -13.40 31.35
C ASP A 380 14.07 -14.78 30.69
N ASP A 381 12.97 -15.53 30.59
CA ASP A 381 12.91 -16.85 29.93
C ASP A 381 13.03 -16.77 28.39
N CYS A 382 13.20 -15.58 27.81
CA CYS A 382 13.08 -15.35 26.38
C CYS A 382 14.27 -14.59 25.76
N SER A 383 15.20 -15.32 25.15
CA SER A 383 16.40 -14.76 24.50
C SER A 383 16.16 -14.03 23.16
N TYR A 384 15.01 -13.35 22.98
CA TYR A 384 14.73 -12.59 21.76
C TYR A 384 15.52 -11.26 21.75
N ALA A 385 16.22 -10.98 20.66
CA ALA A 385 16.99 -9.76 20.47
C ALA A 385 16.78 -9.14 19.07
N ALA A 386 16.97 -7.82 18.95
CA ALA A 386 16.93 -7.11 17.67
C ALA A 386 17.89 -5.91 17.64
N HIS A 387 18.47 -5.61 16.46
CA HIS A 387 19.15 -4.32 16.26
C HIS A 387 18.15 -3.17 16.41
N SER A 388 18.59 -2.03 16.95
CA SER A 388 17.73 -0.86 17.18
C SER A 388 16.94 -0.44 15.93
N THR A 389 17.63 -0.26 14.80
CA THR A 389 17.03 0.10 13.51
C THR A 389 16.31 -1.05 12.79
N CYS A 390 16.19 -2.23 13.42
CA CYS A 390 15.33 -3.32 12.97
C CYS A 390 14.06 -3.42 13.81
N ALA A 391 14.15 -3.19 15.12
CA ALA A 391 12.99 -3.13 15.99
C ALA A 391 12.08 -1.94 15.64
N THR A 392 12.65 -0.76 15.35
CA THR A 392 11.89 0.48 15.12
C THR A 392 11.53 0.73 13.64
N GLN A 393 11.28 -0.32 12.85
CA GLN A 393 10.86 -0.18 11.43
C GLN A 393 9.33 -0.08 11.31
N SER A 394 8.83 0.75 10.40
CA SER A 394 7.38 1.04 10.26
C SER A 394 6.53 -0.10 9.69
N ASN A 395 7.14 -1.22 9.27
CA ASN A 395 6.47 -2.49 8.96
C ASN A 395 6.45 -3.47 10.16
N VAL A 396 7.07 -3.10 11.29
CA VAL A 396 7.36 -3.99 12.44
C VAL A 396 6.93 -3.38 13.78
N TRP A 397 7.03 -2.06 13.95
CA TRP A 397 6.61 -1.30 15.14
C TRP A 397 5.49 -0.32 14.80
N ASP A 398 4.61 -0.06 15.78
CA ASP A 398 3.41 0.77 15.67
C ASP A 398 3.66 2.27 15.94
N GLY A 399 4.87 2.64 16.36
CA GLY A 399 5.25 4.01 16.73
C GLY A 399 4.93 4.38 18.18
N ASN A 400 4.46 3.45 19.02
CA ASN A 400 4.11 3.72 20.41
C ASN A 400 5.26 3.37 21.38
N GLU A 401 5.59 4.32 22.26
CA GLU A 401 6.35 4.07 23.51
C GLU A 401 5.43 3.41 24.54
N LEU A 402 5.94 2.42 25.27
CA LEU A 402 5.20 1.63 26.27
C LEU A 402 5.82 1.70 27.68
N LYS A 403 6.95 2.39 27.88
CA LYS A 403 7.55 2.65 29.20
C LYS A 403 6.50 3.23 30.17
N GLY A 404 6.34 2.58 31.31
CA GLY A 404 5.37 2.97 32.35
C GLY A 404 3.90 2.69 32.05
N LYS A 405 3.54 2.15 30.88
CA LYS A 405 2.17 1.68 30.60
C LYS A 405 1.99 0.24 31.11
N PRO A 406 0.85 -0.12 31.72
CA PRO A 406 0.56 -1.51 32.07
C PRO A 406 0.59 -2.40 30.82
N GLU A 407 0.82 -3.70 31.01
CA GLU A 407 0.67 -4.67 29.92
C GLU A 407 -0.81 -5.02 29.74
N GLU A 408 -1.37 -4.65 28.60
CA GLU A 408 -2.74 -5.00 28.22
C GLU A 408 -2.78 -6.49 27.85
N ILE A 409 -3.65 -7.25 28.53
CA ILE A 409 -3.85 -8.68 28.28
C ILE A 409 -4.64 -8.82 26.97
N ASP A 410 -3.89 -8.95 25.88
CA ASP A 410 -4.28 -8.48 24.55
C ASP A 410 -5.16 -9.50 23.79
N GLY A 411 -6.37 -9.72 24.28
CA GLY A 411 -7.40 -10.54 23.62
C GLY A 411 -7.43 -12.02 23.99
N GLU A 412 -6.52 -12.51 24.83
CA GLU A 412 -6.45 -13.92 25.26
C GLU A 412 -7.71 -14.42 26.00
N GLY A 413 -8.58 -13.52 26.48
CA GLY A 413 -9.80 -13.86 27.21
C GLY A 413 -11.08 -14.00 26.38
N VAL A 414 -11.06 -13.85 25.04
CA VAL A 414 -12.30 -13.90 24.22
C VAL A 414 -12.32 -15.12 23.32
N GLU A 415 -12.93 -16.20 23.81
CA GLU A 415 -13.17 -17.43 23.03
C GLU A 415 -14.03 -17.16 21.77
N PRO A 416 -13.77 -17.85 20.65
CA PRO A 416 -14.57 -17.70 19.42
C PRO A 416 -15.98 -18.33 19.50
N TYR A 417 -16.25 -19.16 20.50
CA TYR A 417 -17.56 -19.77 20.69
C TYR A 417 -17.83 -20.12 22.15
N VAL A 418 -19.11 -20.24 22.50
CA VAL A 418 -19.53 -20.82 23.78
C VAL A 418 -19.90 -22.29 23.57
N SER A 419 -19.20 -23.20 24.25
CA SER A 419 -19.55 -24.63 24.25
C SER A 419 -20.87 -24.88 24.97
N LYS A 420 -21.69 -25.81 24.44
CA LYS A 420 -22.93 -26.31 25.06
C LYS A 420 -22.82 -27.80 25.47
N GLY A 421 -21.60 -28.36 25.44
CA GLY A 421 -21.36 -29.79 25.65
C GLY A 421 -21.58 -30.64 24.40
N ASN A 422 -21.18 -31.92 24.46
CA ASN A 422 -21.37 -32.94 23.40
C ASN A 422 -20.96 -32.50 21.97
N GLY A 423 -19.91 -31.67 21.84
CA GLY A 423 -19.46 -31.15 20.55
C GLY A 423 -20.38 -30.09 19.92
N ILE A 424 -21.33 -29.53 20.67
CA ILE A 424 -22.22 -28.46 20.22
C ILE A 424 -21.67 -27.11 20.69
N ILE A 425 -21.57 -26.14 19.77
CA ILE A 425 -21.05 -24.79 20.03
C ILE A 425 -22.00 -23.70 19.53
N GLN A 426 -21.90 -22.51 20.13
CA GLN A 426 -22.53 -21.27 19.65
C GLN A 426 -21.41 -20.31 19.21
N HIS A 427 -21.15 -20.26 17.91
CA HIS A 427 -20.00 -19.53 17.34
C HIS A 427 -20.29 -18.04 17.15
N PHE A 428 -19.30 -17.17 17.38
CA PHE A 428 -19.47 -15.71 17.34
C PHE A 428 -20.03 -15.22 15.99
N SER A 429 -19.66 -15.87 14.87
CA SER A 429 -20.11 -15.51 13.53
C SER A 429 -21.52 -15.99 13.17
N HIS A 430 -22.16 -16.81 14.02
CA HIS A 430 -23.41 -17.49 13.70
C HIS A 430 -24.28 -17.73 14.94
N GLN A 431 -24.34 -16.75 15.84
CA GLN A 431 -24.98 -16.84 17.17
C GLN A 431 -26.46 -17.27 17.17
N GLN A 432 -27.15 -17.10 16.03
CA GLN A 432 -28.56 -17.44 15.82
C GLN A 432 -28.85 -18.94 15.91
N HIS A 433 -27.85 -19.78 15.63
CA HIS A 433 -27.98 -21.24 15.62
C HIS A 433 -26.80 -21.90 16.35
N TYR A 434 -26.97 -23.19 16.65
CA TYR A 434 -25.89 -24.03 17.16
C TYR A 434 -25.23 -24.81 16.02
N LEU A 435 -23.92 -25.02 16.14
CA LEU A 435 -23.16 -25.89 15.27
C LEU A 435 -22.79 -27.16 16.03
N SER A 436 -22.98 -28.32 15.40
CA SER A 436 -22.52 -29.62 15.89
C SER A 436 -21.22 -30.03 15.20
N LEU A 437 -20.28 -30.56 15.97
CA LEU A 437 -19.08 -31.22 15.48
C LEU A 437 -19.46 -32.53 14.77
N ASP A 438 -18.98 -32.68 13.53
CA ASP A 438 -19.15 -33.85 12.66
C ASP A 438 -17.77 -34.21 12.06
N GLU A 439 -17.60 -35.42 11.52
CA GLU A 439 -16.32 -35.92 11.02
C GLU A 439 -16.46 -36.49 9.60
N ASN A 440 -15.80 -35.84 8.63
CA ASN A 440 -15.89 -36.27 7.24
C ASN A 440 -14.96 -37.49 7.01
N THR A 441 -15.57 -38.68 6.98
CA THR A 441 -14.92 -39.95 6.65
C THR A 441 -14.51 -40.10 5.17
N GLY A 442 -14.65 -39.04 4.37
CA GLY A 442 -14.02 -38.91 3.04
C GLY A 442 -14.68 -39.72 1.91
N ARG A 443 -15.82 -40.38 2.19
CA ARG A 443 -16.57 -41.19 1.20
C ARG A 443 -17.30 -40.31 0.18
N ASP A 444 -18.02 -39.29 0.65
CA ASP A 444 -18.79 -38.38 -0.19
C ASP A 444 -18.01 -37.07 -0.46
N ASN A 445 -17.19 -37.08 -1.52
CA ASN A 445 -16.38 -35.93 -1.95
C ASN A 445 -17.23 -34.80 -2.61
N ASN A 446 -18.12 -34.18 -1.83
CA ASN A 446 -18.89 -33.02 -2.27
C ASN A 446 -18.03 -31.74 -2.20
N GLU A 447 -17.37 -31.36 -3.30
CA GLU A 447 -16.57 -30.12 -3.41
C GLU A 447 -17.35 -28.84 -3.03
N ASN A 448 -18.69 -28.88 -3.02
CA ASN A 448 -19.54 -27.74 -2.65
C ASN A 448 -19.68 -27.54 -1.12
N LYS A 449 -19.22 -28.49 -0.28
CA LYS A 449 -19.09 -28.29 1.18
C LYS A 449 -17.85 -27.41 1.46
N LEU A 450 -17.98 -26.11 1.22
CA LEU A 450 -16.97 -25.10 1.56
C LEU A 450 -17.09 -24.67 3.03
N CYS A 451 -15.95 -24.36 3.65
CA CYS A 451 -15.90 -23.67 4.95
C CYS A 451 -16.10 -22.16 4.76
N GLN A 452 -17.07 -21.57 5.46
CA GLN A 452 -17.41 -20.14 5.34
C GLN A 452 -16.31 -19.19 5.86
N ALA A 453 -15.37 -19.65 6.70
CA ALA A 453 -14.25 -18.82 7.15
C ALA A 453 -13.14 -18.72 6.10
N CYS A 454 -12.72 -19.84 5.51
CA CYS A 454 -11.47 -19.92 4.75
C CYS A 454 -11.64 -20.29 3.27
N ILE A 455 -12.89 -20.50 2.84
CA ILE A 455 -13.35 -20.77 1.46
C ILE A 455 -12.60 -21.94 0.80
N THR A 456 -12.31 -22.99 1.57
CA THR A 456 -11.79 -24.27 1.07
C THR A 456 -12.75 -25.43 1.39
N PRO A 457 -12.74 -26.53 0.61
CA PRO A 457 -13.62 -27.67 0.87
C PRO A 457 -13.28 -28.44 2.16
N ILE A 458 -14.32 -29.03 2.78
CA ILE A 458 -14.19 -30.00 3.87
C ILE A 458 -13.87 -31.38 3.28
N TYR A 459 -12.60 -31.66 2.97
CA TYR A 459 -12.20 -32.94 2.35
C TYR A 459 -12.20 -34.14 3.31
N SER A 460 -11.79 -33.94 4.57
CA SER A 460 -11.54 -35.00 5.55
C SER A 460 -11.39 -34.43 6.95
N GLY A 461 -11.66 -35.22 7.98
CA GLY A 461 -11.50 -34.83 9.38
C GLY A 461 -12.67 -34.01 9.91
N LYS A 462 -12.47 -33.38 11.08
CA LYS A 462 -13.52 -32.75 11.86
C LYS A 462 -13.92 -31.37 11.36
N PHE A 463 -15.22 -31.08 11.44
CA PHE A 463 -15.81 -29.82 11.07
C PHE A 463 -17.06 -29.52 11.90
N TYR A 464 -17.33 -28.25 12.15
CA TYR A 464 -18.58 -27.79 12.72
C TYR A 464 -19.59 -27.49 11.61
N SER A 465 -20.81 -28.02 11.73
CA SER A 465 -21.91 -27.74 10.81
C SER A 465 -23.13 -27.22 11.57
N CYS A 466 -23.79 -26.20 11.03
CA CYS A 466 -24.99 -25.63 11.62
C CYS A 466 -26.18 -26.60 11.52
N MET A 467 -26.87 -26.82 12.64
CA MET A 467 -27.98 -27.78 12.74
C MET A 467 -29.27 -27.32 12.03
N LYS A 468 -29.25 -26.15 11.36
CA LYS A 468 -30.41 -25.52 10.70
C LYS A 468 -30.15 -24.93 9.31
N CYS A 469 -28.89 -24.75 8.89
CA CYS A 469 -28.56 -24.20 7.57
C CYS A 469 -27.18 -24.65 7.10
N ASN A 470 -26.82 -24.36 5.85
CA ASN A 470 -25.59 -24.82 5.19
C ASN A 470 -24.31 -24.06 5.63
N PHE A 471 -24.26 -23.57 6.87
CA PHE A 471 -23.09 -22.89 7.45
C PHE A 471 -22.14 -23.92 8.06
N ILE A 472 -20.88 -23.92 7.62
CA ILE A 472 -19.87 -24.95 7.91
C ILE A 472 -18.51 -24.31 8.19
N LEU A 473 -17.76 -24.83 9.18
CA LEU A 473 -16.39 -24.44 9.50
C LEU A 473 -15.51 -25.69 9.69
N HIS A 474 -14.27 -25.70 9.20
CA HIS A 474 -13.27 -26.66 9.72
C HIS A 474 -13.11 -26.46 11.23
N GLU A 475 -12.78 -27.51 11.99
CA GLU A 475 -12.53 -27.43 13.44
C GLU A 475 -11.51 -26.31 13.78
N GLU A 476 -10.39 -26.28 13.07
CA GLU A 476 -9.36 -25.23 13.15
C GLU A 476 -9.92 -23.82 12.88
N CYS A 477 -10.86 -23.67 11.94
CA CYS A 477 -11.43 -22.38 11.56
C CYS A 477 -12.49 -21.85 12.54
N ALA A 478 -13.13 -22.75 13.31
CA ALA A 478 -13.97 -22.36 14.44
C ALA A 478 -13.13 -22.00 15.69
N ASN A 479 -11.88 -22.49 15.76
CA ASN A 479 -10.93 -22.20 16.84
C ASN A 479 -10.07 -20.95 16.59
N PHE A 480 -10.29 -20.17 15.54
CA PHE A 480 -9.53 -18.94 15.28
C PHE A 480 -9.74 -17.88 16.36
N SER A 481 -8.65 -17.44 17.00
CA SER A 481 -8.66 -16.40 18.03
C SER A 481 -9.32 -15.11 17.55
N ARG A 482 -10.13 -14.49 18.42
CA ARG A 482 -10.86 -13.24 18.13
C ARG A 482 -9.94 -12.04 17.84
N LYS A 483 -8.69 -12.10 18.29
CA LYS A 483 -7.61 -11.13 18.06
C LYS A 483 -6.28 -11.84 17.78
N ILE A 484 -5.42 -11.27 16.94
CA ILE A 484 -4.03 -11.73 16.71
C ILE A 484 -3.06 -10.56 16.48
N HIS A 485 -1.81 -10.71 16.95
CA HIS A 485 -0.67 -10.03 16.34
C HIS A 485 -0.18 -10.87 15.16
N HIS A 486 0.19 -10.25 14.03
CA HIS A 486 0.61 -10.99 12.83
C HIS A 486 1.87 -10.36 12.18
N PRO A 487 2.92 -11.14 11.81
CA PRO A 487 4.25 -10.58 11.53
C PRO A 487 4.36 -9.46 10.48
N ILE A 488 3.46 -9.38 9.50
CA ILE A 488 3.46 -8.32 8.47
C ILE A 488 2.69 -7.05 8.85
N HIS A 489 2.18 -6.94 10.08
CA HIS A 489 1.48 -5.76 10.54
C HIS A 489 1.81 -5.42 12.00
N PRO A 490 2.16 -4.17 12.34
CA PRO A 490 2.56 -3.81 13.70
C PRO A 490 1.40 -3.74 14.71
N HIS A 491 0.17 -3.53 14.25
CA HIS A 491 -1.01 -3.43 15.13
C HIS A 491 -1.65 -4.78 15.38
N MET A 492 -2.37 -4.85 16.50
CA MET A 492 -3.35 -5.91 16.76
C MET A 492 -4.41 -5.95 15.64
N LEU A 493 -4.81 -7.15 15.23
CA LEU A 493 -5.88 -7.37 14.27
C LEU A 493 -7.05 -8.12 14.92
N THR A 494 -8.27 -7.63 14.71
CA THR A 494 -9.51 -8.25 15.20
C THR A 494 -10.16 -9.11 14.11
N LEU A 495 -10.67 -10.28 14.47
CA LEU A 495 -11.33 -11.19 13.54
C LEU A 495 -12.73 -10.65 13.15
N MET A 496 -12.90 -10.36 11.88
CA MET A 496 -14.12 -9.84 11.27
C MET A 496 -14.73 -10.84 10.30
N THR A 497 -16.06 -10.80 10.21
CA THR A 497 -16.89 -11.70 9.41
C THR A 497 -17.80 -10.87 8.51
N PRO A 498 -18.08 -11.29 7.27
CA PRO A 498 -19.02 -10.58 6.40
C PRO A 498 -20.37 -10.39 7.12
N THR A 499 -20.76 -9.12 7.32
CA THR A 499 -22.03 -8.75 7.97
C THR A 499 -23.20 -8.75 6.99
N THR A 500 -22.90 -8.84 5.69
CA THR A 500 -23.86 -8.93 4.58
C THR A 500 -23.29 -9.84 3.49
N ASP A 501 -24.17 -10.36 2.63
CA ASP A 501 -23.77 -11.12 1.43
C ASP A 501 -23.28 -10.21 0.27
N ARG A 502 -23.24 -8.89 0.47
CA ARG A 502 -22.78 -7.89 -0.52
C ARG A 502 -21.40 -7.36 -0.16
N ILE A 503 -20.37 -7.86 -0.84
CA ILE A 503 -18.96 -7.54 -0.56
C ILE A 503 -18.39 -6.58 -1.62
N ASN A 504 -17.70 -5.52 -1.17
CA ASN A 504 -16.96 -4.64 -2.08
C ASN A 504 -15.75 -5.39 -2.66
N ILE A 505 -15.66 -5.48 -3.99
CA ILE A 505 -14.62 -6.19 -4.74
C ILE A 505 -13.21 -5.58 -4.58
N GLU A 506 -13.14 -4.35 -4.06
CA GLU A 506 -11.91 -3.63 -3.69
C GLU A 506 -11.35 -4.14 -2.35
N ASN A 507 -12.22 -4.49 -1.40
CA ASN A 507 -11.84 -5.05 -0.10
C ASN A 507 -11.27 -6.46 -0.31
N SER A 508 -9.94 -6.55 -0.35
CA SER A 508 -9.21 -7.78 -0.60
C SER A 508 -7.91 -7.81 0.19
N CYS A 509 -7.46 -9.01 0.55
CA CYS A 509 -6.40 -9.18 1.54
C CYS A 509 -5.10 -8.44 1.17
N SER A 510 -4.56 -7.63 2.08
CA SER A 510 -3.32 -6.86 1.94
C SER A 510 -2.08 -7.72 1.63
N ALA A 511 -2.12 -9.03 1.90
CA ALA A 511 -1.08 -10.00 1.55
C ALA A 511 -1.31 -10.70 0.19
N CYS A 512 -2.57 -10.99 -0.17
CA CYS A 512 -2.94 -11.85 -1.30
C CYS A 512 -4.19 -11.35 -2.06
N PRO A 513 -4.22 -10.08 -2.53
CA PRO A 513 -5.46 -9.42 -2.96
C PRO A 513 -6.14 -10.07 -4.18
N TRP A 514 -5.44 -10.95 -4.89
CA TRP A 514 -5.94 -11.72 -6.04
C TRP A 514 -6.49 -13.09 -5.69
N LEU A 515 -6.04 -13.70 -4.60
CA LEU A 515 -6.48 -15.03 -4.18
C LEU A 515 -7.58 -14.94 -3.12
N CYS A 516 -7.54 -13.91 -2.27
CA CYS A 516 -8.25 -13.87 -1.01
C CYS A 516 -9.19 -12.64 -0.95
N THR A 517 -10.47 -12.86 -1.24
CA THR A 517 -11.50 -11.82 -1.44
C THR A 517 -12.79 -12.07 -0.65
N THR A 518 -13.02 -13.28 -0.18
CA THR A 518 -14.24 -13.69 0.52
C THR A 518 -13.88 -14.64 1.66
N GLY A 519 -14.79 -14.82 2.62
CA GLY A 519 -14.50 -15.52 3.88
C GLY A 519 -14.26 -14.54 5.04
N PHE A 520 -13.55 -14.98 6.06
CA PHE A 520 -13.24 -14.19 7.25
C PHE A 520 -11.90 -13.45 7.09
N PHE A 521 -11.82 -12.27 7.69
CA PHE A 521 -10.66 -11.39 7.61
C PHE A 521 -10.29 -10.89 9.00
N TYR A 522 -9.01 -10.83 9.29
CA TYR A 522 -8.46 -10.05 10.39
C TYR A 522 -8.28 -8.60 9.93
N GLU A 523 -8.91 -7.65 10.61
CA GLU A 523 -8.90 -6.22 10.28
C GLU A 523 -8.18 -5.40 11.36
N CYS A 524 -7.53 -4.31 10.97
CA CYS A 524 -6.86 -3.40 11.89
C CYS A 524 -7.82 -2.34 12.43
N ASP A 525 -8.08 -2.36 13.74
CA ASP A 525 -8.99 -1.40 14.39
C ASP A 525 -8.40 0.03 14.52
N ARG A 526 -7.15 0.26 14.09
CA ARG A 526 -6.49 1.57 14.22
C ARG A 526 -7.00 2.54 13.15
N GLU A 527 -7.49 3.70 13.60
CA GLU A 527 -7.96 4.79 12.73
C GLU A 527 -6.94 5.13 11.62
N GLY A 528 -7.44 5.27 10.38
CA GLY A 528 -6.64 5.48 9.18
C GLY A 528 -5.91 4.24 8.63
N CYS A 529 -5.92 3.10 9.33
CA CYS A 529 -5.12 1.92 8.95
C CYS A 529 -5.94 0.84 8.24
N ARG A 530 -6.16 1.00 6.92
CA ARG A 530 -6.93 0.05 6.07
C ARG A 530 -6.19 -1.27 5.76
N PHE A 531 -5.74 -1.99 6.79
CA PHE A 531 -5.08 -3.30 6.66
C PHE A 531 -6.05 -4.45 6.96
N ILE A 532 -6.15 -5.41 6.02
CA ILE A 532 -7.04 -6.58 6.13
C ILE A 532 -6.34 -7.87 5.68
N LEU A 533 -6.52 -8.95 6.43
CA LEU A 533 -5.79 -10.22 6.28
C LEU A 533 -6.76 -11.41 6.29
N HIS A 534 -7.00 -12.03 5.12
CA HIS A 534 -7.82 -13.24 5.04
C HIS A 534 -7.21 -14.37 5.88
N VAL A 535 -8.06 -15.16 6.55
CA VAL A 535 -7.61 -16.20 7.51
C VAL A 535 -6.63 -17.23 6.94
N GLN A 536 -6.66 -17.58 5.65
CA GLN A 536 -5.65 -18.47 5.07
C GLN A 536 -4.24 -17.85 5.03
N CYS A 537 -4.13 -16.52 5.06
CA CYS A 537 -2.84 -15.82 5.14
C CYS A 537 -2.41 -15.51 6.58
N SER A 538 -3.32 -15.45 7.56
CA SER A 538 -2.93 -15.32 8.97
C SER A 538 -2.30 -16.60 9.53
N LYS A 539 -2.45 -17.75 8.85
CA LYS A 539 -1.71 -18.99 9.12
C LYS A 539 -0.22 -18.94 8.73
N ILE A 540 0.21 -17.98 7.90
CA ILE A 540 1.55 -17.99 7.30
C ILE A 540 2.54 -17.24 8.21
N SER A 541 3.04 -17.96 9.21
CA SER A 541 4.04 -17.49 10.17
C SER A 541 5.48 -17.56 9.64
N GLU A 542 6.44 -17.09 10.45
CA GLU A 542 7.88 -17.34 10.26
C GLU A 542 8.45 -18.16 11.42
N PRO A 543 9.39 -19.09 11.21
CA PRO A 543 9.99 -19.49 9.93
C PRO A 543 9.02 -20.24 9.01
N LEU A 544 8.96 -19.83 7.75
CA LEU A 544 8.19 -20.52 6.72
C LEU A 544 9.04 -21.63 6.08
N VAL A 545 8.75 -22.89 6.42
CA VAL A 545 9.18 -24.05 5.64
C VAL A 545 8.20 -24.22 4.49
N HIS A 546 8.68 -24.22 3.24
CA HIS A 546 7.83 -24.25 2.05
C HIS A 546 8.55 -24.92 0.88
N GLU A 547 7.88 -25.86 0.23
CA GLU A 547 8.42 -26.92 -0.64
C GLU A 547 9.10 -26.42 -1.93
N SER A 548 9.09 -25.11 -2.20
CA SER A 548 9.90 -24.48 -3.26
C SER A 548 11.36 -24.23 -2.89
N HIS A 549 11.75 -24.36 -1.61
CA HIS A 549 13.11 -24.09 -1.14
C HIS A 549 13.47 -24.99 0.05
N MET A 550 14.74 -25.34 0.19
CA MET A 550 15.19 -26.31 1.21
C MET A 550 15.41 -25.69 2.59
N HIS A 551 15.83 -24.42 2.65
CA HIS A 551 16.07 -23.70 3.90
C HIS A 551 14.80 -22.97 4.38
N PRO A 552 14.59 -22.80 5.70
CA PRO A 552 13.48 -22.01 6.22
C PRO A 552 13.57 -20.54 5.78
N LEU A 553 12.41 -19.94 5.50
CA LEU A 553 12.31 -18.57 4.99
C LEU A 553 11.80 -17.59 6.06
N PHE A 554 12.33 -16.37 6.06
CA PHE A 554 12.10 -15.36 7.08
C PHE A 554 11.71 -14.01 6.46
N LEU A 555 10.93 -13.21 7.19
CA LEU A 555 10.37 -11.96 6.67
C LEU A 555 11.32 -10.78 6.91
N THR A 556 12.49 -10.84 6.27
CA THR A 556 13.63 -9.92 6.48
C THR A 556 13.65 -8.71 5.53
N SER A 557 12.50 -8.31 4.98
CA SER A 557 12.40 -7.22 4.01
C SER A 557 12.23 -5.86 4.69
N ARG A 558 12.92 -4.83 4.17
CA ARG A 558 12.87 -3.46 4.70
C ARG A 558 11.63 -2.71 4.19
N PRO A 559 11.13 -1.69 4.92
CA PRO A 559 10.08 -0.79 4.44
C PRO A 559 10.35 -0.27 3.02
N GLY A 560 9.42 -0.53 2.10
CA GLY A 560 9.51 -0.10 0.69
C GLY A 560 10.46 -0.93 -0.19
N GLU A 561 11.16 -1.94 0.35
CA GLU A 561 12.08 -2.78 -0.42
C GLU A 561 11.34 -3.60 -1.49
N ARG A 562 11.88 -3.64 -2.71
CA ARG A 562 11.29 -4.32 -3.87
C ARG A 562 12.14 -5.53 -4.27
N LYS A 563 11.84 -6.69 -3.70
CA LYS A 563 12.40 -7.99 -4.10
C LYS A 563 11.47 -8.68 -5.11
N HIS A 564 12.07 -9.30 -6.12
CA HIS A 564 11.38 -10.18 -7.06
C HIS A 564 11.04 -11.51 -6.37
N CYS A 565 9.99 -12.21 -6.84
CA CYS A 565 9.63 -13.52 -6.33
C CYS A 565 10.19 -14.61 -7.25
N ASP A 566 11.02 -15.49 -6.72
CA ASP A 566 11.72 -16.51 -7.50
C ASP A 566 10.82 -17.58 -8.09
N VAL A 567 9.63 -17.77 -7.52
CA VAL A 567 8.67 -18.80 -7.93
C VAL A 567 7.66 -18.32 -8.98
N CYS A 568 7.33 -17.01 -9.02
CA CYS A 568 6.44 -16.47 -10.06
C CYS A 568 7.16 -15.64 -11.13
N LYS A 569 8.38 -15.17 -10.86
CA LYS A 569 9.21 -14.29 -11.72
C LYS A 569 8.50 -13.03 -12.25
N LYS A 570 7.33 -12.66 -11.73
CA LYS A 570 6.60 -11.44 -12.10
C LYS A 570 7.03 -10.24 -11.24
N PRO A 571 6.97 -9.00 -11.77
CA PRO A 571 6.84 -7.82 -10.92
C PRO A 571 5.57 -7.92 -10.05
N ARG A 572 5.54 -7.21 -8.92
CA ARG A 572 4.59 -7.47 -7.83
C ARG A 572 3.12 -7.15 -8.19
N ASP A 573 2.38 -8.18 -8.60
CA ASP A 573 0.92 -8.31 -8.41
C ASP A 573 0.58 -8.44 -6.89
N THR A 574 1.17 -7.66 -5.99
CA THR A 574 0.93 -7.72 -4.52
C THR A 574 1.04 -6.34 -3.88
N SER A 575 0.05 -5.97 -3.06
CA SER A 575 0.00 -4.71 -2.32
C SER A 575 1.02 -4.64 -1.18
N THR A 576 1.28 -5.74 -0.46
CA THR A 576 2.38 -5.81 0.50
C THR A 576 3.76 -5.76 -0.17
N SER A 577 4.72 -5.14 0.53
CA SER A 577 6.14 -5.13 0.15
C SER A 577 6.96 -6.26 0.79
N GLU A 578 6.35 -7.04 1.69
CA GLU A 578 6.96 -8.15 2.40
C GLU A 578 7.23 -9.35 1.47
N THR A 579 8.34 -10.05 1.72
CA THR A 579 8.71 -11.32 1.09
C THR A 579 9.40 -12.22 2.10
N PHE A 580 9.11 -13.52 2.02
CA PHE A 580 9.83 -14.55 2.74
C PHE A 580 11.15 -14.80 2.02
N ASN A 581 12.27 -14.54 2.70
CA ASN A 581 13.61 -14.55 2.15
C ASN A 581 14.43 -15.65 2.81
N CYS A 582 15.33 -16.28 2.06
CA CYS A 582 16.35 -17.15 2.65
C CYS A 582 17.52 -16.32 3.21
N ASN A 583 18.17 -16.80 4.28
CA ASN A 583 19.37 -16.18 4.84
C ASN A 583 20.67 -16.79 4.27
N GLU A 584 20.61 -18.04 3.82
CA GLU A 584 21.75 -18.83 3.31
C GLU A 584 21.90 -18.75 1.79
N CYS A 585 20.82 -18.41 1.08
CA CYS A 585 20.74 -18.37 -0.38
C CYS A 585 20.06 -17.08 -0.86
N VAL A 586 20.38 -16.64 -2.08
CA VAL A 586 19.62 -15.59 -2.78
C VAL A 586 18.31 -16.19 -3.28
N PHE A 587 17.30 -16.21 -2.41
CA PHE A 587 15.95 -16.67 -2.71
C PHE A 587 14.89 -15.77 -2.05
N SER A 588 13.82 -15.45 -2.76
CA SER A 588 12.71 -14.64 -2.24
C SER A 588 11.35 -15.11 -2.74
N LEU A 589 10.37 -15.22 -1.83
CA LEU A 589 9.01 -15.70 -2.08
C LEU A 589 7.99 -14.65 -1.65
N CYS A 590 7.09 -14.23 -2.53
CA CYS A 590 6.01 -13.30 -2.17
C CYS A 590 4.80 -14.01 -1.55
N PHE A 591 4.00 -13.29 -0.76
CA PHE A 591 2.83 -13.84 -0.06
C PHE A 591 1.84 -14.56 -0.98
N LYS A 592 1.57 -14.03 -2.18
CA LYS A 592 0.73 -14.72 -3.19
C LYS A 592 1.26 -16.10 -3.60
N CYS A 593 2.54 -16.40 -3.38
CA CYS A 593 3.13 -17.71 -3.66
C CYS A 593 3.18 -18.62 -2.44
N ALA A 594 3.38 -18.08 -1.24
CA ALA A 594 3.27 -18.83 0.02
C ALA A 594 1.81 -19.25 0.34
N ALA A 595 0.82 -18.47 -0.11
CA ALA A 595 -0.61 -18.71 0.12
C ALA A 595 -1.28 -19.69 -0.86
N ILE A 596 -0.51 -20.39 -1.70
CA ILE A 596 -1.01 -21.43 -2.60
C ILE A 596 -0.81 -22.80 -1.91
N PRO A 597 -1.85 -23.62 -1.71
CA PRO A 597 -1.70 -24.91 -1.02
C PRO A 597 -0.76 -25.86 -1.77
N TYR A 598 0.21 -26.47 -1.08
CA TYR A 598 1.13 -27.44 -1.71
C TYR A 598 0.42 -28.73 -2.16
N LYS A 599 -0.59 -29.21 -1.41
CA LYS A 599 -1.41 -30.39 -1.74
C LYS A 599 -2.87 -30.02 -1.93
N VAL A 600 -3.49 -30.54 -3.00
CA VAL A 600 -4.88 -30.25 -3.38
C VAL A 600 -5.56 -31.52 -3.89
N ARG A 601 -6.80 -31.79 -3.47
CA ARG A 601 -7.58 -32.92 -4.02
C ARG A 601 -8.25 -32.52 -5.33
N TYR A 602 -8.14 -33.38 -6.34
CA TYR A 602 -8.82 -33.27 -7.62
C TYR A 602 -9.87 -34.37 -7.74
N LYS A 603 -11.14 -34.03 -7.92
CA LYS A 603 -12.29 -34.96 -7.94
C LYS A 603 -12.23 -36.12 -8.95
N HIS A 604 -11.29 -36.12 -9.90
CA HIS A 604 -11.11 -37.19 -10.89
C HIS A 604 -9.86 -38.06 -10.63
N ASP A 605 -9.03 -37.70 -9.65
CA ASP A 605 -7.98 -38.56 -9.09
C ASP A 605 -8.40 -39.04 -7.68
N LYS A 606 -7.91 -40.22 -7.26
CA LYS A 606 -8.10 -40.72 -5.90
C LYS A 606 -7.12 -40.04 -4.93
N HIS A 607 -5.91 -39.77 -5.41
CA HIS A 607 -4.79 -39.22 -4.66
C HIS A 607 -4.89 -37.68 -4.54
N MET A 608 -4.03 -37.07 -3.73
CA MET A 608 -3.88 -35.61 -3.75
C MET A 608 -2.78 -35.22 -4.74
N LEU A 609 -3.04 -34.16 -5.53
CA LEU A 609 -2.04 -33.61 -6.42
C LEU A 609 -1.10 -32.68 -5.64
N THR A 610 0.19 -32.73 -5.96
CA THR A 610 1.25 -31.88 -5.41
C THR A 610 1.57 -30.73 -6.36
N LEU A 611 1.98 -29.59 -5.79
CA LEU A 611 2.42 -28.43 -6.56
C LEU A 611 3.89 -28.61 -7.01
N SER A 612 4.09 -28.73 -8.32
CA SER A 612 5.42 -28.59 -8.93
C SER A 612 5.77 -27.11 -9.03
N TYR A 613 6.95 -26.73 -8.52
CA TYR A 613 7.47 -25.35 -8.61
C TYR A 613 8.19 -25.04 -9.93
N GLY A 614 8.29 -26.02 -10.81
CA GLY A 614 8.96 -25.93 -12.11
C GLY A 614 10.44 -26.29 -12.06
N ASN A 615 10.97 -26.83 -13.16
CA ASN A 615 12.40 -27.13 -13.32
C ASN A 615 12.78 -26.90 -14.80
N GLU A 616 13.81 -26.09 -15.04
CA GLU A 616 14.27 -25.74 -16.38
C GLU A 616 14.88 -26.92 -17.16
N THR A 617 15.33 -27.98 -16.47
CA THR A 617 15.94 -29.16 -17.12
C THR A 617 14.92 -30.23 -17.55
N SER A 618 13.62 -30.06 -17.29
CA SER A 618 12.61 -31.04 -17.68
C SER A 618 12.27 -30.94 -19.17
N MET A 619 12.75 -31.91 -19.94
CA MET A 619 12.39 -32.09 -21.36
C MET A 619 10.99 -32.70 -21.56
N LEU A 620 10.33 -33.20 -20.51
CA LEU A 620 9.00 -33.79 -20.63
C LEU A 620 7.95 -32.73 -20.96
N THR A 621 7.17 -32.98 -22.01
CA THR A 621 5.97 -32.20 -22.33
C THR A 621 4.77 -32.75 -21.57
N HIS A 622 4.34 -32.02 -20.54
CA HIS A 622 3.12 -32.29 -19.79
C HIS A 622 1.89 -31.63 -20.45
N TRP A 623 0.68 -32.16 -20.19
CA TRP A 623 -0.58 -31.68 -20.76
C TRP A 623 -1.64 -31.57 -19.66
N CYS A 624 -2.46 -30.51 -19.70
CA CYS A 624 -3.48 -30.25 -18.68
C CYS A 624 -4.78 -30.98 -18.99
N GLU A 625 -5.16 -31.97 -18.17
CA GLU A 625 -6.37 -32.78 -18.35
C GLU A 625 -7.69 -31.95 -18.39
N VAL A 626 -7.73 -30.79 -17.72
CA VAL A 626 -8.93 -29.92 -17.63
C VAL A 626 -9.16 -29.03 -18.87
N CYS A 627 -8.13 -28.82 -19.70
CA CYS A 627 -8.20 -27.91 -20.85
C CYS A 627 -7.46 -28.39 -22.12
N GLU A 628 -6.86 -29.58 -22.09
CA GLU A 628 -6.07 -30.20 -23.16
C GLU A 628 -4.90 -29.32 -23.68
N GLY A 629 -4.52 -28.31 -22.91
CA GLY A 629 -3.44 -27.38 -23.22
C GLY A 629 -2.08 -27.86 -22.70
N LYS A 630 -1.03 -27.63 -23.50
CA LYS A 630 0.36 -27.90 -23.11
C LYS A 630 0.72 -27.16 -21.81
N ILE A 631 1.35 -27.86 -20.88
CA ILE A 631 1.94 -27.29 -19.67
C ILE A 631 3.39 -26.92 -19.98
N ASN A 632 3.83 -25.74 -19.53
CA ASN A 632 5.23 -25.33 -19.58
C ASN A 632 5.90 -25.73 -18.25
N PRO A 633 6.90 -26.63 -18.23
CA PRO A 633 7.53 -27.09 -17.00
C PRO A 633 8.40 -26.04 -16.29
N LYS A 634 8.59 -24.84 -16.88
CA LYS A 634 9.17 -23.67 -16.17
C LYS A 634 8.17 -22.90 -15.30
N TYR A 635 6.87 -23.20 -15.41
CA TYR A 635 5.83 -22.63 -14.57
C TYR A 635 5.27 -23.65 -13.58
N ARG A 636 4.50 -23.17 -12.61
CA ARG A 636 3.82 -24.01 -11.62
C ARG A 636 2.66 -24.80 -12.23
N PHE A 637 2.60 -26.09 -11.88
CA PHE A 637 1.50 -26.99 -12.25
C PHE A 637 1.30 -28.03 -11.15
N TYR A 638 0.07 -28.54 -11.03
CA TYR A 638 -0.21 -29.68 -10.16
C TYR A 638 0.03 -30.99 -10.89
N ARG A 639 0.51 -32.00 -10.17
CA ARG A 639 0.67 -33.36 -10.69
C ARG A 639 0.33 -34.41 -9.64
N CYS A 640 -0.01 -35.61 -10.09
CA CYS A 640 0.01 -36.79 -9.22
C CYS A 640 1.45 -37.32 -9.16
N ASP A 641 2.03 -37.40 -7.96
CA ASP A 641 3.37 -37.97 -7.74
C ASP A 641 3.38 -39.51 -7.68
N GLU A 642 2.21 -40.14 -7.70
CA GLU A 642 2.04 -41.59 -7.80
C GLU A 642 1.90 -42.03 -9.28
N TYR A 643 0.93 -42.89 -9.61
CA TYR A 643 0.88 -43.62 -10.90
C TYR A 643 -0.19 -43.12 -11.88
N CYS A 644 -0.93 -42.06 -11.55
CA CYS A 644 -2.09 -41.63 -12.35
C CYS A 644 -1.75 -40.75 -13.56
N CYS A 645 -0.51 -40.27 -13.70
CA CYS A 645 -0.05 -39.38 -14.77
C CYS A 645 -0.82 -38.05 -14.94
N VAL A 646 -1.77 -37.75 -14.04
CA VAL A 646 -2.55 -36.50 -14.00
C VAL A 646 -1.61 -35.30 -13.86
N THR A 647 -1.72 -34.35 -14.79
CA THR A 647 -1.09 -33.02 -14.68
C THR A 647 -2.09 -31.92 -15.02
N LEU A 648 -2.05 -30.81 -14.30
CA LEU A 648 -3.00 -29.69 -14.42
C LEU A 648 -2.27 -28.34 -14.30
N HIS A 649 -2.60 -27.35 -15.14
CA HIS A 649 -2.23 -25.95 -14.85
C HIS A 649 -2.79 -25.54 -13.48
N MET A 650 -2.02 -24.77 -12.71
CA MET A 650 -2.45 -24.28 -11.39
C MET A 650 -3.84 -23.62 -11.46
N GLU A 651 -4.01 -22.74 -12.44
CA GLU A 651 -5.24 -21.97 -12.66
C GLU A 651 -6.40 -22.87 -13.12
N CYS A 652 -6.13 -24.01 -13.79
CA CYS A 652 -7.20 -24.94 -14.19
C CYS A 652 -7.74 -25.78 -13.03
N LEU A 653 -6.92 -26.10 -12.02
CA LEU A 653 -7.38 -26.79 -10.81
C LEU A 653 -8.03 -25.81 -9.82
N LEU A 654 -7.42 -24.65 -9.61
CA LEU A 654 -7.75 -23.69 -8.55
C LEU A 654 -8.67 -22.55 -8.98
N GLY A 655 -8.70 -22.22 -10.28
CA GLY A 655 -9.15 -20.90 -10.75
C GLY A 655 -8.05 -19.84 -10.59
N LEU A 656 -8.35 -18.62 -11.05
CA LEU A 656 -7.53 -17.43 -10.78
C LEU A 656 -7.89 -16.76 -9.45
N ASP A 657 -9.12 -16.94 -9.00
CA ASP A 657 -9.74 -16.33 -7.81
C ASP A 657 -10.04 -17.46 -6.80
N LEU A 658 -8.98 -17.95 -6.14
CA LEU A 658 -8.99 -19.20 -5.37
C LEU A 658 -9.99 -19.23 -4.21
N TYR A 659 -9.97 -18.24 -3.32
CA TYR A 659 -10.82 -18.15 -2.13
C TYR A 659 -12.02 -17.23 -2.42
N MET A 660 -12.81 -17.61 -3.43
CA MET A 660 -13.99 -16.89 -3.94
C MET A 660 -15.25 -17.78 -3.85
N THR A 661 -16.19 -17.46 -2.97
CA THR A 661 -17.40 -18.26 -2.76
C THR A 661 -18.43 -18.08 -3.88
N PRO A 662 -18.91 -19.16 -4.53
CA PRO A 662 -20.06 -19.08 -5.44
C PRO A 662 -21.35 -18.75 -4.66
N GLY A 663 -22.22 -17.94 -5.26
CA GLY A 663 -23.50 -17.51 -4.67
C GLY A 663 -23.47 -16.13 -4.00
N LEU A 664 -22.30 -15.49 -3.89
CA LEU A 664 -22.19 -14.10 -3.44
C LEU A 664 -22.50 -13.12 -4.57
N SER A 665 -23.08 -11.97 -4.23
CA SER A 665 -23.14 -10.80 -5.10
C SER A 665 -22.10 -9.78 -4.63
N LEU A 666 -21.16 -9.43 -5.50
CA LEU A 666 -20.14 -8.42 -5.24
C LEU A 666 -20.59 -7.08 -5.83
N PHE A 667 -20.06 -5.97 -5.31
CA PHE A 667 -20.17 -4.66 -5.96
C PHE A 667 -18.79 -4.03 -6.14
N HIS A 668 -18.69 -3.13 -7.11
CA HIS A 668 -17.57 -2.19 -7.27
C HIS A 668 -18.16 -0.78 -7.13
N SER A 669 -17.41 0.15 -6.55
CA SER A 669 -17.93 1.48 -6.18
C SER A 669 -18.59 2.19 -7.38
N GLY A 670 -19.93 2.34 -7.37
CA GLY A 670 -20.70 2.99 -8.44
C GLY A 670 -21.11 2.09 -9.63
N ALA A 671 -20.91 0.77 -9.57
CA ALA A 671 -21.22 -0.17 -10.65
C ALA A 671 -22.31 -1.21 -10.28
N THR A 672 -22.97 -1.76 -11.31
CA THR A 672 -23.98 -2.84 -11.21
C THR A 672 -23.51 -4.03 -10.36
N ASP A 673 -24.43 -4.70 -9.67
CA ASP A 673 -24.15 -5.95 -8.93
C ASP A 673 -23.53 -7.05 -9.82
N ILE A 674 -22.62 -7.82 -9.21
CA ILE A 674 -21.76 -8.82 -9.83
C ILE A 674 -22.00 -10.17 -9.15
N ASP A 675 -22.76 -11.07 -9.78
CA ASP A 675 -23.00 -12.40 -9.22
C ASP A 675 -21.81 -13.34 -9.46
N VAL A 676 -21.31 -13.99 -8.40
CA VAL A 676 -20.32 -15.06 -8.49
C VAL A 676 -21.04 -16.39 -8.72
N LEU A 677 -21.03 -16.90 -9.95
CA LEU A 677 -21.77 -18.11 -10.31
C LEU A 677 -20.84 -19.34 -10.42
N PRO A 678 -21.28 -20.54 -10.00
CA PRO A 678 -20.54 -21.77 -10.24
C PRO A 678 -20.54 -22.12 -11.74
N ASN A 679 -19.37 -22.48 -12.28
CA ASN A 679 -19.18 -22.84 -13.68
C ASN A 679 -19.34 -24.36 -13.90
N ASN A 680 -20.46 -24.90 -13.42
CA ASN A 680 -20.77 -26.34 -13.42
C ASN A 680 -21.73 -26.77 -14.54
N ARG A 681 -22.05 -25.87 -15.49
CA ARG A 681 -22.98 -26.14 -16.60
C ARG A 681 -22.29 -26.95 -17.72
N MET A 682 -23.09 -27.76 -18.42
CA MET A 682 -22.64 -28.62 -19.55
C MET A 682 -21.83 -27.86 -20.61
N SER A 683 -22.13 -26.58 -20.85
CA SER A 683 -21.34 -25.71 -21.71
C SER A 683 -20.68 -24.60 -20.91
N ARG A 684 -19.34 -24.63 -20.83
CA ARG A 684 -18.53 -23.52 -20.30
C ARG A 684 -18.88 -22.23 -21.09
N PRO A 685 -19.33 -21.14 -20.44
CA PRO A 685 -19.74 -19.91 -21.11
C PRO A 685 -18.52 -19.20 -21.71
N ILE A 686 -18.73 -18.28 -22.67
CA ILE A 686 -17.64 -17.49 -23.25
C ILE A 686 -17.43 -16.23 -22.42
N CYS A 687 -16.18 -15.96 -22.04
CA CYS A 687 -15.80 -14.75 -21.31
C CYS A 687 -15.77 -13.54 -22.27
N LYS A 688 -16.62 -12.53 -22.02
CA LYS A 688 -16.75 -11.30 -22.81
C LYS A 688 -15.43 -10.57 -23.08
N THR A 689 -14.49 -10.61 -22.13
CA THR A 689 -13.21 -9.85 -22.20
C THR A 689 -12.09 -10.56 -22.96
N CYS A 690 -12.09 -11.89 -23.03
CA CYS A 690 -11.01 -12.67 -23.65
C CYS A 690 -11.49 -13.60 -24.78
N ASN A 691 -12.79 -13.61 -25.08
CA ASN A 691 -13.45 -14.41 -26.12
C ASN A 691 -13.13 -15.91 -26.10
N LYS A 692 -12.75 -16.45 -24.94
CA LYS A 692 -12.51 -17.88 -24.70
C LYS A 692 -13.56 -18.45 -23.75
N ARG A 693 -13.83 -19.75 -23.86
CA ARG A 693 -14.67 -20.44 -22.86
C ARG A 693 -14.02 -20.36 -21.48
N CYS A 694 -14.78 -19.98 -20.46
CA CYS A 694 -14.33 -19.87 -19.07
C CYS A 694 -13.87 -21.26 -18.57
N PRO A 695 -12.59 -21.48 -18.24
CA PRO A 695 -12.09 -22.79 -17.83
C PRO A 695 -12.15 -23.04 -16.32
N PHE A 696 -12.36 -21.98 -15.53
CA PHE A 696 -12.24 -21.97 -14.06
C PHE A 696 -13.54 -22.38 -13.35
N LYS A 697 -13.46 -22.77 -12.07
CA LYS A 697 -14.61 -23.26 -11.28
C LYS A 697 -15.72 -22.22 -11.04
N VAL A 698 -15.38 -20.93 -11.05
CA VAL A 698 -16.33 -19.80 -10.93
C VAL A 698 -16.35 -18.97 -12.21
N VAL A 699 -17.47 -18.29 -12.44
CA VAL A 699 -17.62 -17.22 -13.44
C VAL A 699 -18.40 -16.06 -12.84
N PHE A 700 -17.92 -14.85 -13.08
CA PHE A 700 -18.57 -13.63 -12.63
C PHE A 700 -19.58 -13.20 -13.69
N GLN A 701 -20.79 -12.82 -13.27
CA GLN A 701 -21.83 -12.28 -14.14
C GLN A 701 -22.11 -10.83 -13.75
N CYS A 702 -21.98 -9.90 -14.69
CA CYS A 702 -22.30 -8.49 -14.51
C CYS A 702 -23.05 -8.02 -15.76
N SER A 703 -24.19 -7.36 -15.57
CA SER A 703 -25.00 -6.78 -16.66
C SER A 703 -25.29 -7.80 -17.79
N GLY A 704 -25.60 -9.05 -17.43
CA GLY A 704 -25.83 -10.17 -18.34
C GLY A 704 -24.58 -10.79 -18.98
N PHE A 705 -23.44 -10.09 -19.02
CA PHE A 705 -22.18 -10.61 -19.52
C PHE A 705 -21.47 -11.51 -18.51
N LYS A 706 -20.67 -12.47 -19.01
CA LYS A 706 -19.93 -13.43 -18.20
C LYS A 706 -18.42 -13.25 -18.37
N PHE A 707 -17.71 -13.43 -17.26
CA PHE A 707 -16.29 -13.18 -17.12
C PHE A 707 -15.63 -14.35 -16.37
N CYS A 708 -14.45 -14.79 -16.82
CA CYS A 708 -13.83 -15.99 -16.27
C CYS A 708 -13.13 -15.77 -14.91
N SER A 709 -12.68 -14.56 -14.61
CA SER A 709 -11.89 -14.24 -13.41
C SER A 709 -12.15 -12.80 -12.97
N ARG A 710 -11.79 -12.41 -11.75
CA ARG A 710 -11.86 -11.01 -11.30
C ARG A 710 -10.96 -10.11 -12.13
N PHE A 711 -9.83 -10.60 -12.65
CA PHE A 711 -9.02 -9.85 -13.62
C PHE A 711 -9.75 -9.65 -14.96
N CYS A 712 -10.45 -10.66 -15.48
CA CYS A 712 -11.24 -10.51 -16.71
C CYS A 712 -12.58 -9.80 -16.48
N LEU A 713 -13.12 -9.80 -15.27
CA LEU A 713 -14.28 -9.04 -14.84
C LEU A 713 -13.91 -7.58 -14.71
N LEU A 714 -12.87 -7.23 -13.95
CA LEU A 714 -12.31 -5.88 -13.90
C LEU A 714 -11.95 -5.49 -15.32
N ARG A 715 -11.02 -6.16 -16.03
CA ARG A 715 -10.73 -5.83 -17.44
C ARG A 715 -11.98 -5.81 -18.36
N GLY A 716 -13.09 -6.47 -17.98
CA GLY A 716 -14.39 -6.51 -18.64
C GLY A 716 -15.26 -5.27 -18.39
N ILE A 717 -15.61 -5.02 -17.13
CA ILE A 717 -16.01 -3.72 -16.51
C ILE A 717 -14.80 -2.75 -16.51
N TRP A 718 -13.92 -2.85 -17.52
CA TRP A 718 -12.97 -1.84 -17.91
C TRP A 718 -13.10 -1.65 -19.44
N THR A 719 -13.17 -2.73 -20.24
CA THR A 719 -13.45 -2.69 -21.70
C THR A 719 -14.91 -2.44 -22.12
N GLY A 720 -15.88 -2.53 -21.22
CA GLY A 720 -17.29 -2.66 -21.58
C GLY A 720 -17.85 -1.45 -22.32
N LEU A 721 -17.28 -0.28 -22.07
CA LEU A 721 -17.85 1.01 -22.43
C LEU A 721 -17.02 1.74 -23.48
N THR A 722 -15.79 1.29 -23.74
CA THR A 722 -15.00 1.69 -24.91
C THR A 722 -15.52 0.98 -26.18
N LYS A 723 -16.84 0.85 -26.23
CA LYS A 723 -17.70 -0.04 -27.04
C LYS A 723 -19.19 0.33 -26.94
N ILE A 724 -19.53 1.43 -26.27
CA ILE A 724 -20.87 2.01 -26.15
C ILE A 724 -20.74 3.56 -26.17
N ALA A 725 -19.63 4.10 -25.65
CA ALA A 725 -18.84 5.08 -26.41
C ALA A 725 -18.14 4.41 -27.62
#